data_AF-A0A1Y3A0K7-F1
#
_entry.id   AF-A0A1Y3A0K7-F1
#
_cell.length_a   1.000
_cell.length_b   1.000
_cell.length_c   1.000
_cell.angle_alpha   90.00
_cell.angle_beta   90.00
_cell.angle_gamma   90.00
#
_symmetry.space_group_name_H-M   'P 1'
#
loop_
_entity.id
_entity.type
_entity.pdbx_description
1 polymer ?
#
loop_
_entity_poly.entity_id
_entity_poly.type
_entity_poly.pdbx_seq_one_letter_code
_entity_poly.pdbx_strand_id
1 'polypeptide(L)'
;MKYLNSSNFPSASQEEQQQLVESLKTVLTTDYQGSFFKLFGDYKKILSDNNRKDEWDDINNKLTTLLKCGTSTPIDGPMIGVSVSIRDFDYFKQTAKLFGHNRSAVANIEWMATLWNNTFGNTGIWMGKTFEPVDKDIAAQKCHDNPLFMARYNPETTRIGRNFFRDPLSPDFIQLAGIPVLTSLWQLKDRPLSTDAQGFDSVLLEKNLALEKHIPYSKTGGYFLAETGASVAAEMKGKTVYQLNYRWAGLNPAYPMTRLIDELVQVDEGIYLGQLVMATKHYSLGTTTFSLLGEEITQSLGEEYNPVPDEHKGGLTGLLTELQHLWSHAHDTHDYGYQNNGFFLMIDPRFAKQAYADDAFPQLKPAPNEVGYLELGYDKQPSAPDIHVIDPNEWVFGWKKNPDLAKKFTTFCTEPSPRADDSDVHELLQAGESILQMLQRIQTTINAQTKYDDHLKHFEKLNRLFRSGVAPSVKNGLFQGCGKGYNTRYNGLEDRQWYGQNEPLVGFDYYHGATLNLHWGFGDNFRPEINESVASNLLFPAAIASLFKDGIQEPAVLNQVWQTIGRFIFPWAGKSFEHISGRKLSMLLDESDDLRSRYPERTNELHSHLASWPHYDLVLKNEQHYWSEESLFAAHLNSGAWDNGMTDTDKDFWNNEADSKWIFGNNTQDARILTADAFFRMLDMNYHTPEQPLLDLANAAPSPFVRQGYSFLGVADQESIMPMNNGTDKKKRVFQFHYRYPMIGGAAPIGTCLDELVEIAKGLYLGQLIYATELFTPFHSSVNPEAYKYQIFGYFLLLDNDWECHRQAIKLDTVK
;
A
#
# COMPACT_ATOMS: atom_id res chain seq x y z
N MET A 1 -16.14 17.63 37.04
CA MET A 1 -16.45 17.48 35.61
C MET A 1 -17.84 16.88 35.48
N LYS A 2 -18.72 17.42 34.64
CA LYS A 2 -20.15 17.03 34.58
C LYS A 2 -20.37 15.67 33.90
N TYR A 3 -19.50 15.28 32.96
CA TYR A 3 -19.72 14.16 32.05
C TYR A 3 -18.86 12.91 32.36
N LEU A 4 -17.80 13.06 33.17
CA LEU A 4 -16.99 11.96 33.70
C LEU A 4 -17.45 11.64 35.11
N ASN A 5 -17.87 10.40 35.34
CA ASN A 5 -18.32 9.94 36.66
C ASN A 5 -17.74 8.56 36.98
N SER A 6 -17.08 8.42 38.12
CA SER A 6 -16.52 7.14 38.57
C SER A 6 -17.60 6.08 38.87
N SER A 7 -18.86 6.49 39.11
CA SER A 7 -19.98 5.56 39.21
C SER A 7 -20.30 4.86 37.89
N ASN A 8 -19.80 5.38 36.76
CA ASN A 8 -20.02 4.80 35.45
C ASN A 8 -19.01 3.69 35.10
N PHE A 9 -18.01 3.44 35.96
CA PHE A 9 -17.00 2.42 35.69
C PHE A 9 -17.61 1.00 35.68
N PRO A 10 -17.38 0.23 34.62
CA PRO A 10 -17.76 -1.17 34.60
C PRO A 10 -16.72 -2.00 35.37
N SER A 11 -17.02 -2.36 36.63
CA SER A 11 -16.11 -3.13 37.49
C SER A 11 -16.81 -4.34 38.10
N ALA A 12 -16.10 -5.48 38.16
CA ALA A 12 -16.59 -6.70 38.80
C ALA A 12 -16.16 -6.80 40.28
N SER A 13 -15.21 -5.98 40.71
CA SER A 13 -14.71 -5.93 42.09
C SER A 13 -14.43 -4.49 42.54
N GLN A 14 -14.39 -4.27 43.86
CA GLN A 14 -14.04 -2.97 44.45
C GLN A 14 -12.58 -2.57 44.15
N GLU A 15 -11.67 -3.54 44.03
CA GLU A 15 -10.27 -3.30 43.72
C GLU A 15 -10.08 -2.75 42.29
N GLU A 16 -10.74 -3.36 41.31
CA GLU A 16 -10.73 -2.88 39.92
C GLU A 16 -11.33 -1.47 39.82
N GLN A 17 -12.40 -1.21 40.59
CA GLN A 17 -13.01 0.12 40.64
C GLN A 17 -12.05 1.17 41.22
N GLN A 18 -11.31 0.84 42.28
CA GLN A 18 -10.31 1.73 42.87
C GLN A 18 -9.16 2.01 41.90
N GLN A 19 -8.68 0.99 41.17
CA GLN A 19 -7.64 1.16 40.16
C GLN A 19 -8.09 2.13 39.05
N LEU A 20 -9.30 1.95 38.52
CA LEU A 20 -9.86 2.84 37.49
C LEU A 20 -10.05 4.28 37.99
N VAL A 21 -10.43 4.46 39.25
CA VAL A 21 -10.54 5.79 39.89
C VAL A 21 -9.18 6.46 39.98
N GLU A 22 -8.13 5.75 40.39
CA GLU A 22 -6.78 6.33 40.47
C GLU A 22 -6.24 6.63 39.06
N SER A 23 -6.45 5.75 38.07
CA SER A 23 -6.09 6.02 36.67
C SER A 23 -6.76 7.28 36.12
N LEU A 24 -8.06 7.47 36.40
CA LEU A 24 -8.77 8.69 36.01
C LEU A 24 -8.17 9.92 36.68
N LYS A 25 -7.89 9.85 37.98
CA LYS A 25 -7.26 10.95 38.72
C LYS A 25 -5.89 11.29 38.15
N THR A 26 -5.09 10.31 37.75
CA THR A 26 -3.82 10.53 37.05
C THR A 26 -4.05 11.32 35.77
N VAL A 27 -4.92 10.85 34.87
CA VAL A 27 -5.23 11.56 33.60
C VAL A 27 -5.65 13.02 33.86
N LEU A 28 -6.52 13.24 34.84
CA LEU A 28 -7.04 14.58 35.16
C LEU A 28 -6.02 15.51 35.84
N THR A 29 -4.96 14.96 36.46
CA THR A 29 -3.94 15.76 37.16
C THR A 29 -2.68 15.96 36.35
N THR A 30 -2.31 15.00 35.49
CA THR A 30 -1.08 15.06 34.69
C THR A 30 -1.33 15.62 33.29
N ASP A 31 -2.41 15.20 32.63
CA ASP A 31 -2.59 15.42 31.19
C ASP A 31 -3.62 16.52 30.90
N TYR A 32 -4.62 16.68 31.78
CA TYR A 32 -5.65 17.71 31.62
C TYR A 32 -5.14 19.11 31.98
N GLN A 33 -4.83 19.91 30.95
CA GLN A 33 -4.37 21.30 31.08
C GLN A 33 -5.51 22.31 30.93
N GLY A 34 -6.69 22.00 31.46
CA GLY A 34 -7.85 22.91 31.41
C GLY A 34 -8.66 22.88 30.11
N SER A 35 -8.30 22.02 29.14
CA SER A 35 -9.02 21.85 27.88
C SER A 35 -8.94 20.41 27.39
N PHE A 36 -10.10 19.78 27.16
CA PHE A 36 -10.16 18.45 26.56
C PHE A 36 -9.78 18.46 25.08
N PHE A 37 -9.99 19.57 24.35
CA PHE A 37 -9.50 19.74 22.98
C PHE A 37 -7.98 19.59 22.91
N LYS A 38 -7.28 20.27 23.83
CA LYS A 38 -5.83 20.20 23.91
C LYS A 38 -5.35 18.81 24.35
N LEU A 39 -5.98 18.24 25.38
CA LEU A 39 -5.64 16.89 25.87
C LEU A 39 -5.70 15.86 24.74
N PHE A 40 -6.80 15.84 23.98
CA PHE A 40 -6.92 14.89 22.87
C PHE A 40 -6.07 15.27 21.66
N GLY A 41 -5.81 16.56 21.42
CA GLY A 41 -4.85 17.04 20.43
C GLY A 41 -3.45 16.50 20.72
N ASP A 42 -3.01 16.57 21.97
CA ASP A 42 -1.72 16.04 22.42
C ASP A 42 -1.67 14.51 22.31
N TYR A 43 -2.73 13.81 22.75
CA TYR A 43 -2.81 12.34 22.57
C TYR A 43 -2.75 11.94 21.11
N LYS A 44 -3.48 12.64 20.23
CA LYS A 44 -3.44 12.38 18.79
C LYS A 44 -2.04 12.61 18.22
N LYS A 45 -1.35 13.69 18.60
CA LYS A 45 0.03 13.95 18.15
C LYS A 45 0.96 12.78 18.49
N ILE A 46 0.87 12.26 19.72
CA ILE A 46 1.63 11.08 20.16
C ILE A 46 1.25 9.85 19.33
N LEU A 47 -0.04 9.55 19.24
CA LEU A 47 -0.55 8.37 18.56
C LEU A 47 -0.36 8.40 17.04
N SER A 48 -0.18 9.59 16.45
CA SER A 48 0.13 9.79 15.03
C SER A 48 1.63 9.78 14.71
N ASP A 49 2.49 9.83 15.73
CA ASP A 49 3.94 9.84 15.58
C ASP A 49 4.49 8.43 15.83
N ASN A 50 4.90 7.76 14.75
CA ASN A 50 5.45 6.40 14.83
C ASN A 50 6.77 6.34 15.62
N ASN A 51 7.48 7.47 15.81
CA ASN A 51 8.70 7.50 16.63
C ASN A 51 8.41 7.46 18.14
N ARG A 52 7.15 7.64 18.53
CA ARG A 52 6.68 7.64 19.92
C ARG A 52 5.81 6.43 20.23
N LYS A 53 6.03 5.33 19.49
CA LYS A 53 5.24 4.10 19.56
C LYS A 53 5.27 3.45 20.95
N ASP A 54 6.36 3.62 21.68
CA ASP A 54 6.52 3.18 23.07
C ASP A 54 5.53 3.85 24.03
N GLU A 55 5.01 5.03 23.69
CA GLU A 55 3.99 5.74 24.49
C GLU A 55 2.55 5.34 24.15
N TRP A 56 2.31 4.63 23.03
CA TRP A 56 0.96 4.41 22.51
C TRP A 56 0.08 3.57 23.43
N ASP A 57 0.62 2.55 24.08
CA ASP A 57 -0.16 1.71 25.00
C ASP A 57 -0.63 2.49 26.22
N ASP A 58 0.20 3.38 26.77
CA ASP A 58 -0.20 4.27 27.87
C ASP A 58 -1.36 5.19 27.44
N ILE A 59 -1.22 5.86 26.29
CA ILE A 59 -2.28 6.74 25.78
C ILE A 59 -3.58 5.97 25.50
N ASN A 60 -3.51 4.78 24.90
CA ASN A 60 -4.69 3.94 24.66
C ASN A 60 -5.36 3.49 25.97
N ASN A 61 -4.59 3.21 27.03
CA ASN A 61 -5.13 2.89 28.35
C ASN A 61 -5.83 4.11 28.98
N LYS A 62 -5.28 5.30 28.81
CA LYS A 62 -5.89 6.57 29.26
C LYS A 62 -7.20 6.85 28.52
N LEU A 63 -7.23 6.67 27.19
CA LEU A 63 -8.45 6.75 26.38
C LEU A 63 -9.51 5.74 26.83
N THR A 64 -9.11 4.49 27.08
CA THR A 64 -10.00 3.44 27.62
C THR A 64 -10.59 3.85 28.98
N THR A 65 -9.78 4.46 29.85
CA THR A 65 -10.23 4.94 31.17
C THR A 65 -11.29 6.03 31.04
N LEU A 66 -11.04 7.03 30.19
CA LEU A 66 -12.00 8.11 29.91
C LEU A 66 -13.30 7.56 29.29
N LEU A 67 -13.19 6.60 28.37
CA LEU A 67 -14.34 5.96 27.76
C LEU A 67 -15.18 5.22 28.81
N LYS A 68 -14.54 4.48 29.73
CA LYS A 68 -15.23 3.72 30.79
C LYS A 68 -15.96 4.61 31.79
N CYS A 69 -15.51 5.83 32.10
CA CYS A 69 -16.21 6.74 33.03
C CYS A 69 -17.12 7.78 32.35
N GLY A 70 -17.04 7.93 31.03
CA GLY A 70 -17.91 8.84 30.27
C GLY A 70 -19.40 8.47 30.36
N THR A 71 -20.26 9.43 30.02
CA THR A 71 -21.72 9.30 30.13
C THR A 71 -22.34 8.99 28.77
N SER A 72 -23.13 7.93 28.66
CA SER A 72 -23.89 7.65 27.43
C SER A 72 -24.98 8.70 27.24
N THR A 73 -24.92 9.40 26.10
CA THR A 73 -25.87 10.47 25.75
C THR A 73 -26.21 10.33 24.27
N PRO A 74 -27.51 10.23 23.90
CA PRO A 74 -27.92 10.28 22.51
C PRO A 74 -27.45 11.56 21.82
N ILE A 75 -27.03 11.45 20.56
CA ILE A 75 -26.52 12.57 19.76
C ILE A 75 -27.57 12.94 18.70
N ASP A 76 -27.76 14.23 18.46
CA ASP A 76 -28.66 14.77 17.44
C ASP A 76 -27.89 15.79 16.58
N GLY A 77 -27.96 15.63 15.26
CA GLY A 77 -27.31 16.52 14.30
C GLY A 77 -25.87 16.16 13.92
N PRO A 78 -25.20 17.04 13.16
CA PRO A 78 -23.87 16.81 12.63
C PRO A 78 -22.78 16.97 13.70
N MET A 79 -21.70 16.22 13.56
CA MET A 79 -20.55 16.23 14.45
C MET A 79 -19.25 16.21 13.64
N ILE A 80 -18.27 17.00 14.06
CA ILE A 80 -16.90 16.98 13.53
C ILE A 80 -16.22 15.70 14.02
N GLY A 81 -15.68 14.92 13.09
CA GLY A 81 -14.96 13.70 13.38
C GLY A 81 -13.47 13.94 13.53
N VAL A 82 -12.86 13.31 14.53
CA VAL A 82 -11.40 13.25 14.66
C VAL A 82 -10.98 11.79 14.82
N SER A 83 -10.27 11.23 13.86
CA SER A 83 -9.62 9.92 14.04
C SER A 83 -8.46 10.08 15.02
N VAL A 84 -8.51 9.40 16.17
CA VAL A 84 -7.46 9.49 17.21
C VAL A 84 -6.44 8.38 17.05
N SER A 85 -6.88 7.12 16.93
CA SER A 85 -6.03 5.98 16.64
C SER A 85 -6.80 4.84 15.95
N ILE A 86 -6.08 4.02 15.20
CA ILE A 86 -6.50 2.69 14.75
C ILE A 86 -5.52 1.68 15.32
N ARG A 87 -5.97 0.45 15.60
CA ARG A 87 -5.17 -0.65 16.16
C ARG A 87 -5.36 -1.94 15.39
N ASP A 88 -4.33 -2.77 15.40
CA ASP A 88 -4.34 -4.09 14.79
C ASP A 88 -5.34 -5.04 15.45
N PHE A 89 -5.99 -5.84 14.60
CA PHE A 89 -6.73 -7.02 15.06
C PHE A 89 -5.78 -7.99 15.77
N ASP A 90 -6.19 -8.47 16.94
CA ASP A 90 -5.40 -9.40 17.73
C ASP A 90 -6.04 -10.80 17.68
N TYR A 91 -5.88 -11.46 16.53
CA TYR A 91 -6.41 -12.80 16.29
C TYR A 91 -5.85 -13.85 17.27
N PHE A 92 -4.74 -13.57 17.95
CA PHE A 92 -4.08 -14.49 18.90
C PHE A 92 -4.18 -14.03 20.37
N LYS A 93 -5.07 -13.09 20.69
CA LYS A 93 -5.25 -12.53 22.05
C LYS A 93 -5.48 -13.60 23.12
N GLN A 94 -6.22 -14.67 22.80
CA GLN A 94 -6.48 -15.77 23.74
C GLN A 94 -5.20 -16.55 24.06
N THR A 95 -4.36 -16.81 23.05
CA THR A 95 -3.06 -17.44 23.22
C THR A 95 -2.10 -16.55 24.02
N ALA A 96 -2.07 -15.25 23.75
CA ALA A 96 -1.23 -14.30 24.51
C ALA A 96 -1.58 -14.25 26.00
N LYS A 97 -2.89 -14.29 26.34
CA LYS A 97 -3.35 -14.33 27.72
C LYS A 97 -2.90 -15.58 28.47
N LEU A 98 -2.80 -16.73 27.81
CA LEU A 98 -2.28 -17.97 28.42
C LEU A 98 -0.81 -17.85 28.84
N PHE A 99 -0.05 -16.92 28.24
CA PHE A 99 1.33 -16.62 28.59
C PHE A 99 1.50 -15.33 29.40
N GLY A 100 0.41 -14.79 29.98
CA GLY A 100 0.46 -13.61 30.85
C GLY A 100 0.58 -12.26 30.12
N HIS A 101 0.38 -12.23 28.80
CA HIS A 101 0.42 -11.01 28.00
C HIS A 101 -1.00 -10.51 27.65
N ASN A 102 -1.19 -9.19 27.64
CA ASN A 102 -2.49 -8.58 27.32
C ASN A 102 -2.78 -8.56 25.81
N ARG A 103 -1.75 -8.70 24.95
CA ARG A 103 -1.82 -8.74 23.49
C ARG A 103 -0.78 -9.69 22.89
N SER A 104 -1.05 -10.21 21.69
CA SER A 104 -0.08 -11.05 20.97
C SER A 104 1.09 -10.26 20.39
N ALA A 105 2.24 -10.92 20.21
CA ALA A 105 3.43 -10.32 19.63
C ALA A 105 3.17 -9.75 18.21
N VAL A 106 2.31 -10.40 17.42
CA VAL A 106 1.92 -9.96 16.08
C VAL A 106 1.05 -8.70 16.14
N ALA A 107 0.11 -8.61 17.07
CA ALA A 107 -0.74 -7.42 17.23
C ALA A 107 0.00 -6.22 17.84
N ASN A 108 1.10 -6.45 18.57
CA ASN A 108 1.98 -5.38 19.06
C ASN A 108 2.81 -4.72 17.94
N ILE A 109 2.82 -5.30 16.73
CA ILE A 109 3.45 -4.70 15.56
C ILE A 109 2.70 -3.43 15.13
N GLU A 110 1.40 -3.30 15.41
CA GLU A 110 0.56 -2.12 15.13
C GLU A 110 0.73 -1.60 13.68
N TRP A 111 0.75 -2.52 12.72
CA TRP A 111 1.05 -2.24 11.31
C TRP A 111 -0.08 -1.46 10.64
N MET A 112 -1.36 -1.76 10.94
CA MET A 112 -2.50 -1.00 10.42
C MET A 112 -2.54 0.40 11.04
N ALA A 113 -2.16 0.53 12.32
CA ALA A 113 -2.05 1.82 12.98
C ALA A 113 -0.99 2.70 12.31
N THR A 114 0.17 2.11 12.06
CA THR A 114 1.31 2.74 11.37
C THR A 114 0.92 3.14 9.95
N LEU A 115 0.31 2.22 9.19
CA LEU A 115 -0.17 2.48 7.83
C LEU A 115 -1.25 3.57 7.81
N TRP A 116 -2.20 3.52 8.74
CA TRP A 116 -3.25 4.51 8.89
C TRP A 116 -2.69 5.90 9.19
N ASN A 117 -1.77 6.03 10.16
CA ASN A 117 -1.13 7.31 10.50
C ASN A 117 -0.44 7.94 9.29
N ASN A 118 0.21 7.11 8.49
CA ASN A 118 0.99 7.51 7.33
C ASN A 118 0.13 7.89 6.12
N THR A 119 -1.03 7.26 5.94
CA THR A 119 -1.87 7.42 4.74
C THR A 119 -3.09 8.32 4.97
N PHE A 120 -3.71 8.25 6.15
CA PHE A 120 -5.01 8.87 6.42
C PHE A 120 -5.07 9.68 7.73
N GLY A 121 -4.23 9.37 8.73
CA GLY A 121 -4.31 9.88 10.09
C GLY A 121 -4.28 11.40 10.21
N ASN A 122 -3.61 12.09 9.27
CA ASN A 122 -3.49 13.55 9.23
C ASN A 122 -4.21 14.21 8.04
N THR A 123 -4.92 13.43 7.22
CA THR A 123 -5.52 13.93 5.96
C THR A 123 -6.87 14.62 6.12
N GLY A 124 -7.61 14.28 7.20
CA GLY A 124 -8.99 14.72 7.34
C GLY A 124 -9.93 14.17 6.27
N ILE A 125 -9.64 13.01 5.67
CA ILE A 125 -10.53 12.40 4.67
C ILE A 125 -11.91 12.09 5.28
N TRP A 126 -11.95 11.53 6.50
CA TRP A 126 -13.18 11.40 7.27
C TRP A 126 -13.36 12.61 8.18
N MET A 127 -14.46 13.34 8.00
CA MET A 127 -14.73 14.62 8.67
C MET A 127 -15.82 14.56 9.74
N GLY A 128 -16.31 13.36 10.04
CA GLY A 128 -17.33 13.14 11.06
C GLY A 128 -18.56 12.43 10.54
N LYS A 129 -19.67 12.64 11.25
CA LYS A 129 -20.95 11.98 10.96
C LYS A 129 -22.09 12.91 11.35
N THR A 130 -23.28 12.64 10.85
CA THR A 130 -24.53 13.24 11.36
C THR A 130 -25.47 12.17 11.89
N PHE A 131 -26.30 12.58 12.83
CA PHE A 131 -27.33 11.77 13.48
C PHE A 131 -28.68 12.42 13.22
N GLU A 132 -29.45 11.82 12.32
CA GLU A 132 -30.70 12.40 11.82
C GLU A 132 -31.89 11.56 12.28
N PRO A 133 -33.06 12.17 12.51
CA PRO A 133 -34.28 11.43 12.82
C PRO A 133 -34.59 10.41 11.71
N VAL A 134 -35.13 9.28 12.12
CA VAL A 134 -35.52 8.18 11.22
C VAL A 134 -36.92 7.71 11.57
N ASP A 135 -37.77 7.62 10.54
CA ASP A 135 -39.13 7.10 10.70
C ASP A 135 -39.10 5.62 11.09
N LYS A 136 -40.10 5.20 11.86
CA LYS A 136 -40.18 3.83 12.39
C LYS A 136 -40.17 2.78 11.28
N ASP A 137 -40.90 3.04 10.19
CA ASP A 137 -41.02 2.11 9.07
C ASP A 137 -39.68 1.97 8.31
N ILE A 138 -38.94 3.07 8.15
CA ILE A 138 -37.60 3.05 7.56
C ILE A 138 -36.65 2.29 8.49
N ALA A 139 -36.67 2.56 9.80
CA ALA A 139 -35.84 1.86 10.77
C ALA A 139 -36.11 0.34 10.75
N ALA A 140 -37.38 -0.07 10.70
CA ALA A 140 -37.80 -1.45 10.56
C ALA A 140 -37.29 -2.06 9.26
N GLN A 141 -37.43 -1.36 8.13
CA GLN A 141 -36.89 -1.82 6.85
C GLN A 141 -35.37 -2.04 6.92
N LYS A 142 -34.61 -1.10 7.50
CA LYS A 142 -33.14 -1.18 7.56
C LYS A 142 -32.64 -2.31 8.44
N CYS A 143 -33.34 -2.63 9.53
CA CYS A 143 -32.99 -3.72 10.44
C CYS A 143 -33.72 -5.04 10.13
N HIS A 144 -34.45 -5.14 9.01
CA HIS A 144 -35.30 -6.29 8.65
C HIS A 144 -36.31 -6.68 9.75
N ASP A 145 -36.97 -5.67 10.32
CA ASP A 145 -37.97 -5.79 11.40
C ASP A 145 -37.46 -6.57 12.61
N ASN A 146 -36.17 -6.37 12.94
CA ASN A 146 -35.53 -7.08 14.03
C ASN A 146 -36.27 -6.82 15.37
N PRO A 147 -36.81 -7.84 16.04
CA PRO A 147 -37.69 -7.63 17.19
C PRO A 147 -36.97 -7.00 18.38
N LEU A 148 -35.67 -7.28 18.57
CA LEU A 148 -34.87 -6.72 19.68
C LEU A 148 -34.54 -5.24 19.46
N PHE A 149 -34.26 -4.84 18.22
CA PHE A 149 -34.07 -3.44 17.86
C PHE A 149 -35.39 -2.67 17.90
N MET A 150 -36.45 -3.21 17.28
CA MET A 150 -37.74 -2.54 17.19
C MET A 150 -38.44 -2.39 18.55
N ALA A 151 -38.18 -3.27 19.52
CA ALA A 151 -38.64 -3.11 20.90
C ALA A 151 -37.99 -1.91 21.62
N ARG A 152 -36.81 -1.46 21.17
CA ARG A 152 -36.05 -0.34 21.75
C ARG A 152 -36.17 0.95 20.93
N TYR A 153 -36.77 0.90 19.74
CA TYR A 153 -36.98 2.06 18.89
C TYR A 153 -37.67 3.20 19.66
N ASN A 154 -37.06 4.37 19.64
CA ASN A 154 -37.60 5.59 20.21
C ASN A 154 -37.33 6.75 19.24
N PRO A 155 -38.36 7.44 18.72
CA PRO A 155 -38.16 8.54 17.77
C PRO A 155 -37.31 9.70 18.34
N GLU A 156 -37.26 9.87 19.66
CA GLU A 156 -36.48 10.93 20.30
C GLU A 156 -34.98 10.62 20.38
N THR A 157 -34.57 9.35 20.36
CA THR A 157 -33.17 8.95 20.60
C THR A 157 -32.58 8.01 19.54
N THR A 158 -33.42 7.27 18.81
CA THR A 158 -33.02 6.46 17.66
C THR A 158 -32.74 7.37 16.48
N ARG A 159 -31.59 7.20 15.86
CA ARG A 159 -31.14 8.00 14.72
C ARG A 159 -30.66 7.08 13.61
N ILE A 160 -30.82 7.53 12.37
CA ILE A 160 -30.02 7.02 11.26
C ILE A 160 -28.94 8.05 10.98
N GLY A 161 -27.72 7.61 10.74
CA GLY A 161 -26.63 8.52 10.50
C GLY A 161 -25.83 8.18 9.27
N ARG A 162 -25.04 9.16 8.83
CA ARG A 162 -24.18 9.10 7.66
C ARG A 162 -22.85 9.75 7.98
N ASN A 163 -21.78 9.20 7.41
CA ASN A 163 -20.41 9.71 7.52
C ASN A 163 -20.20 10.88 6.56
N PHE A 164 -19.25 11.74 6.90
CA PHE A 164 -18.80 12.89 6.12
C PHE A 164 -17.39 12.65 5.57
N PHE A 165 -17.20 12.93 4.29
CA PHE A 165 -15.94 12.73 3.59
C PHE A 165 -15.53 13.99 2.83
N ARG A 166 -14.23 14.28 2.86
CA ARG A 166 -13.59 15.44 2.25
C ARG A 166 -12.64 15.01 1.16
N ASP A 167 -12.61 15.77 0.07
CA ASP A 167 -11.56 15.65 -0.93
C ASP A 167 -10.23 16.17 -0.37
N PRO A 168 -9.13 15.41 -0.40
CA PRO A 168 -7.86 15.88 0.14
C PRO A 168 -7.40 17.16 -0.58
N LEU A 169 -6.85 18.12 0.15
CA LEU A 169 -6.45 19.43 -0.41
C LEU A 169 -5.28 19.34 -1.40
N SER A 170 -4.35 18.42 -1.13
CA SER A 170 -3.20 18.09 -1.96
C SER A 170 -3.01 16.58 -1.92
N PRO A 171 -3.89 15.81 -2.61
CA PRO A 171 -3.87 14.37 -2.51
C PRO A 171 -2.55 13.84 -3.09
N ASP A 172 -1.84 13.02 -2.32
CA ASP A 172 -0.82 12.17 -2.91
C ASP A 172 -1.44 11.14 -3.86
N PHE A 173 -0.62 10.39 -4.59
CA PHE A 173 -1.08 9.43 -5.58
C PHE A 173 -2.03 8.36 -5.01
N ILE A 174 -1.86 7.98 -3.74
CA ILE A 174 -2.71 7.00 -3.04
C ILE A 174 -4.05 7.64 -2.65
N GLN A 175 -4.01 8.90 -2.22
CA GLN A 175 -5.17 9.68 -1.82
C GLN A 175 -6.04 10.14 -3.00
N LEU A 176 -5.45 10.31 -4.19
CA LEU A 176 -6.17 10.66 -5.44
C LEU A 176 -7.22 9.61 -5.84
N ALA A 177 -6.97 8.35 -5.53
CA ALA A 177 -7.93 7.26 -5.79
C ALA A 177 -9.01 7.14 -4.71
N GLY A 178 -8.80 7.69 -3.50
CA GLY A 178 -9.60 7.43 -2.31
C GLY A 178 -11.07 7.78 -2.46
N ILE A 179 -11.43 9.04 -2.70
CA ILE A 179 -12.84 9.48 -2.72
C ILE A 179 -13.64 8.88 -3.88
N PRO A 180 -13.16 8.79 -5.13
CA PRO A 180 -13.91 8.12 -6.20
C PRO A 180 -14.18 6.63 -5.90
N VAL A 181 -13.19 5.92 -5.35
CA VAL A 181 -13.33 4.51 -4.95
C VAL A 181 -14.32 4.37 -3.80
N LEU A 182 -14.18 5.18 -2.73
CA LEU A 182 -15.11 5.20 -1.60
C LEU A 182 -16.53 5.60 -2.03
N THR A 183 -16.66 6.53 -2.98
CA THR A 183 -17.94 6.95 -3.55
C THR A 183 -18.65 5.78 -4.20
N SER A 184 -17.94 4.98 -4.98
CA SER A 184 -18.52 3.78 -5.60
C SER A 184 -18.83 2.67 -4.59
N LEU A 185 -17.89 2.38 -3.68
CA LEU A 185 -18.03 1.27 -2.73
C LEU A 185 -19.09 1.54 -1.66
N TRP A 186 -19.16 2.78 -1.15
CA TRP A 186 -20.04 3.17 -0.04
C TRP A 186 -21.25 3.98 -0.49
N GLN A 187 -21.47 4.04 -1.81
CA GLN A 187 -22.57 4.76 -2.45
C GLN A 187 -22.68 6.20 -1.93
N LEU A 188 -21.54 6.90 -1.84
CA LEU A 188 -21.50 8.24 -1.29
C LEU A 188 -22.29 9.21 -2.17
N LYS A 189 -23.07 10.06 -1.53
CA LYS A 189 -23.88 11.13 -2.13
C LYS A 189 -23.18 12.46 -1.94
N ASP A 190 -23.53 13.44 -2.76
CA ASP A 190 -23.12 14.81 -2.53
C ASP A 190 -23.74 15.35 -1.24
N ARG A 191 -23.08 16.32 -0.61
CA ARG A 191 -23.63 17.09 0.51
C ARG A 191 -25.05 17.58 0.17
N PRO A 192 -26.07 17.30 1.01
CA PRO A 192 -27.38 17.89 0.84
C PRO A 192 -27.32 19.41 1.09
N LEU A 193 -27.94 20.18 0.20
CA LEU A 193 -27.98 21.65 0.29
C LEU A 193 -29.33 22.19 0.78
N SER A 194 -30.35 21.33 0.89
CA SER A 194 -31.69 21.68 1.35
C SER A 194 -32.38 20.47 1.99
N THR A 195 -33.46 20.72 2.72
CA THR A 195 -34.28 19.68 3.36
C THR A 195 -35.03 18.81 2.35
N ASP A 196 -35.22 19.29 1.12
CA ASP A 196 -35.94 18.58 0.05
C ASP A 196 -35.04 17.65 -0.77
N ALA A 197 -33.76 17.54 -0.40
CA ALA A 197 -32.79 16.70 -1.10
C ALA A 197 -33.23 15.23 -1.08
N GLN A 198 -33.37 14.65 -2.28
CA GLN A 198 -33.87 13.30 -2.46
C GLN A 198 -32.80 12.24 -2.22
N GLY A 199 -33.24 11.02 -1.90
CA GLY A 199 -32.37 9.86 -1.76
C GLY A 199 -31.68 9.76 -0.39
N PHE A 200 -32.19 10.40 0.66
CA PHE A 200 -31.71 10.16 2.02
C PHE A 200 -32.77 9.35 2.78
N ASP A 201 -32.34 8.35 3.54
CA ASP A 201 -33.21 7.52 4.39
C ASP A 201 -33.54 8.20 5.73
N SER A 202 -33.16 9.48 5.87
CA SER A 202 -33.27 10.29 7.07
C SER A 202 -34.15 11.51 6.86
N VAL A 203 -34.62 12.12 7.95
CA VAL A 203 -35.29 13.42 7.91
C VAL A 203 -34.23 14.53 8.00
N LEU A 204 -33.97 15.21 6.88
CA LEU A 204 -33.05 16.35 6.84
C LEU A 204 -33.69 17.57 7.51
N LEU A 205 -33.02 18.11 8.53
CA LEU A 205 -33.51 19.28 9.28
C LEU A 205 -32.69 20.52 8.95
N GLU A 206 -33.36 21.66 8.75
CA GLU A 206 -32.71 22.95 8.46
C GLU A 206 -31.66 23.32 9.52
N LYS A 207 -31.98 23.10 10.81
CA LYS A 207 -31.04 23.33 11.93
C LYS A 207 -29.75 22.50 11.80
N ASN A 208 -29.84 21.28 11.28
CA ASN A 208 -28.69 20.38 11.13
C ASN A 208 -27.85 20.80 9.92
N LEU A 209 -28.49 21.09 8.79
CA LEU A 209 -27.81 21.59 7.58
C LEU A 209 -27.07 22.90 7.82
N ALA A 210 -27.61 23.79 8.68
CA ALA A 210 -26.92 25.01 9.07
C ALA A 210 -25.61 24.74 9.82
N LEU A 211 -25.61 23.76 10.74
CA LEU A 211 -24.41 23.36 11.50
C LEU A 211 -23.41 22.57 10.64
N GLU A 212 -23.88 21.82 9.65
CA GLU A 212 -23.00 21.08 8.73
C GLU A 212 -22.04 22.00 7.97
N LYS A 213 -22.42 23.26 7.71
CA LYS A 213 -21.56 24.24 7.04
C LYS A 213 -20.21 24.46 7.72
N HIS A 214 -20.13 24.24 9.03
CA HIS A 214 -18.88 24.36 9.78
C HIS A 214 -17.91 23.19 9.54
N ILE A 215 -18.38 22.10 8.93
CA ILE A 215 -17.59 20.89 8.66
C ILE A 215 -17.16 20.91 7.18
N PRO A 216 -15.86 20.87 6.86
CA PRO A 216 -15.40 20.89 5.47
C PRO A 216 -15.51 19.50 4.81
N TYR A 217 -16.71 19.12 4.38
CA TYR A 217 -16.96 17.86 3.67
C TYR A 217 -17.69 18.09 2.34
N SER A 218 -17.48 17.21 1.36
CA SER A 218 -18.10 17.25 0.03
C SER A 218 -19.03 16.06 -0.22
N LYS A 219 -18.68 14.87 0.31
CA LYS A 219 -19.41 13.62 0.11
C LYS A 219 -19.92 13.04 1.43
N THR A 220 -21.01 12.27 1.39
CA THR A 220 -21.63 11.67 2.57
C THR A 220 -22.26 10.31 2.29
N GLY A 221 -22.20 9.37 3.24
CA GLY A 221 -22.74 8.03 3.06
C GLY A 221 -22.27 7.07 4.15
N GLY A 222 -22.25 5.76 3.89
CA GLY A 222 -21.90 4.76 4.91
C GLY A 222 -22.86 4.84 6.11
N TYR A 223 -24.10 4.38 5.90
CA TYR A 223 -25.18 4.53 6.86
C TYR A 223 -25.02 3.65 8.09
N PHE A 224 -25.55 4.12 9.22
CA PHE A 224 -25.65 3.36 10.47
C PHE A 224 -26.98 3.66 11.18
N LEU A 225 -27.45 2.69 11.96
CA LEU A 225 -28.52 2.93 12.94
C LEU A 225 -27.90 3.15 14.31
N ALA A 226 -28.32 4.21 14.99
CA ALA A 226 -27.83 4.60 16.30
C ALA A 226 -28.91 4.51 17.37
N GLU A 227 -28.58 3.89 18.50
CA GLU A 227 -29.43 3.79 19.69
C GLU A 227 -28.59 3.64 20.96
N THR A 228 -29.21 3.87 22.12
CA THR A 228 -28.56 3.58 23.40
C THR A 228 -28.61 2.07 23.68
N GLY A 229 -27.47 1.48 24.04
CA GLY A 229 -27.35 0.04 24.30
C GLY A 229 -26.26 -0.29 25.30
N ALA A 230 -26.16 -1.57 25.67
CA ALA A 230 -25.03 -2.09 26.42
C ALA A 230 -23.84 -2.35 25.47
N SER A 231 -22.64 -1.96 25.87
CA SER A 231 -21.44 -2.13 25.06
C SER A 231 -21.21 -3.60 24.70
N VAL A 232 -20.90 -3.86 23.43
CA VAL A 232 -20.60 -5.20 22.92
C VAL A 232 -19.15 -5.63 23.19
N ALA A 233 -18.28 -4.67 23.56
CA ALA A 233 -16.90 -4.96 23.90
C ALA A 233 -16.81 -5.59 25.30
N ALA A 234 -16.24 -6.79 25.40
CA ALA A 234 -16.20 -7.55 26.65
C ALA A 234 -15.51 -6.76 27.80
N GLU A 235 -14.47 -5.99 27.49
CA GLU A 235 -13.74 -5.13 28.44
C GLU A 235 -14.58 -3.99 29.05
N MET A 236 -15.74 -3.69 28.46
CA MET A 236 -16.67 -2.67 28.91
C MET A 236 -17.78 -3.24 29.81
N LYS A 237 -17.84 -4.56 30.01
CA LYS A 237 -18.76 -5.29 30.91
C LYS A 237 -20.20 -4.78 30.88
N GLY A 238 -20.75 -4.57 29.69
CA GLY A 238 -22.13 -4.13 29.49
C GLY A 238 -22.40 -2.66 29.82
N LYS A 239 -21.36 -1.82 29.95
CA LYS A 239 -21.51 -0.36 30.12
C LYS A 239 -22.48 0.21 29.09
N THR A 240 -23.42 1.03 29.54
CA THR A 240 -24.31 1.76 28.63
C THR A 240 -23.52 2.77 27.78
N VAL A 241 -23.73 2.73 26.47
CA VAL A 241 -23.07 3.54 25.44
C VAL A 241 -24.10 3.93 24.36
N TYR A 242 -23.79 4.93 23.54
CA TYR A 242 -24.57 5.22 22.34
C TYR A 242 -23.93 4.46 21.18
N GLN A 243 -24.59 3.41 20.70
CA GLN A 243 -24.05 2.47 19.70
C GLN A 243 -24.48 2.89 18.31
N LEU A 244 -23.56 2.83 17.35
CA LEU A 244 -23.81 3.02 15.93
C LEU A 244 -23.53 1.68 15.26
N ASN A 245 -24.58 0.97 14.88
CA ASN A 245 -24.45 -0.33 14.24
C ASN A 245 -24.59 -0.19 12.72
N TYR A 246 -23.50 -0.48 12.01
CA TYR A 246 -23.43 -0.41 10.55
C TYR A 246 -23.86 -1.71 9.88
N ARG A 247 -23.89 -2.81 10.63
CA ARG A 247 -23.88 -4.17 10.08
C ARG A 247 -25.23 -4.64 9.57
N TRP A 248 -26.30 -3.88 9.83
CA TRP A 248 -27.65 -4.21 9.38
C TRP A 248 -27.69 -4.34 7.86
N ALA A 249 -28.14 -5.49 7.35
CA ALA A 249 -28.15 -5.78 5.92
C ALA A 249 -28.92 -4.73 5.10
N GLY A 250 -30.05 -4.23 5.61
CA GLY A 250 -30.86 -3.21 4.94
C GLY A 250 -30.18 -1.84 4.79
N LEU A 251 -29.05 -1.60 5.48
CA LEU A 251 -28.19 -0.42 5.27
C LEU A 251 -27.24 -0.58 4.08
N ASN A 252 -27.16 -1.78 3.49
CA ASN A 252 -26.21 -2.16 2.45
C ASN A 252 -24.74 -1.85 2.83
N PRO A 253 -24.25 -2.31 4.00
CA PRO A 253 -22.88 -2.01 4.42
C PRO A 253 -21.88 -2.72 3.51
N ALA A 254 -20.87 -1.97 3.06
CA ALA A 254 -19.70 -2.52 2.40
C ALA A 254 -18.59 -2.81 3.43
N TYR A 255 -17.75 -3.81 3.18
CA TYR A 255 -16.58 -4.07 4.00
C TYR A 255 -15.69 -2.79 4.11
N PRO A 256 -15.18 -2.43 5.31
CA PRO A 256 -15.26 -3.15 6.59
C PRO A 256 -16.48 -2.82 7.46
N MET A 257 -17.43 -1.98 7.02
CA MET A 257 -18.61 -1.58 7.81
C MET A 257 -19.51 -2.75 8.18
N THR A 258 -19.46 -3.85 7.42
CA THR A 258 -20.12 -5.14 7.75
C THR A 258 -19.67 -5.73 9.09
N ARG A 259 -18.53 -5.28 9.64
CA ARG A 259 -17.98 -5.70 10.93
C ARG A 259 -18.12 -4.64 12.01
N LEU A 260 -18.48 -3.41 11.64
CA LEU A 260 -18.28 -2.23 12.46
C LEU A 260 -19.46 -1.93 13.39
N ILE A 261 -19.13 -1.67 14.65
CA ILE A 261 -19.95 -0.93 15.61
C ILE A 261 -19.10 0.18 16.18
N ASP A 262 -19.58 1.42 16.13
CA ASP A 262 -18.98 2.47 16.94
C ASP A 262 -19.73 2.59 18.27
N GLU A 263 -19.02 2.90 19.35
CA GLU A 263 -19.62 3.14 20.66
C GLU A 263 -19.15 4.47 21.24
N LEU A 264 -20.10 5.33 21.59
CA LEU A 264 -19.84 6.70 22.03
C LEU A 264 -20.25 6.93 23.48
N VAL A 265 -19.45 7.76 24.16
CA VAL A 265 -19.76 8.37 25.46
C VAL A 265 -19.35 9.83 25.45
N GLN A 266 -20.11 10.67 26.15
CA GLN A 266 -19.77 12.06 26.36
C GLN A 266 -18.71 12.18 27.46
N VAL A 267 -17.64 12.93 27.18
CA VAL A 267 -16.52 13.16 28.11
C VAL A 267 -16.39 14.62 28.52
N ASP A 268 -16.84 15.55 27.66
CA ASP A 268 -16.97 16.96 27.98
C ASP A 268 -18.14 17.60 27.22
N GLU A 269 -18.44 18.87 27.51
CA GLU A 269 -19.46 19.61 26.77
C GLU A 269 -19.12 19.64 25.28
N GLY A 270 -20.00 19.06 24.45
CA GLY A 270 -19.80 18.96 23.02
C GLY A 270 -18.66 18.02 22.57
N ILE A 271 -18.04 17.25 23.46
CA ILE A 271 -16.97 16.29 23.12
C ILE A 271 -17.38 14.88 23.52
N TYR A 272 -17.42 14.01 22.52
CA TYR A 272 -17.75 12.60 22.67
C TYR A 272 -16.56 11.75 22.26
N LEU A 273 -16.17 10.84 23.14
CA LEU A 273 -15.13 9.85 22.86
C LEU A 273 -15.77 8.57 22.34
N GLY A 274 -15.28 8.11 21.21
CA GLY A 274 -15.71 6.89 20.55
C GLY A 274 -14.65 5.82 20.55
N GLN A 275 -15.08 4.57 20.63
CA GLN A 275 -14.28 3.41 20.25
C GLN A 275 -14.83 2.75 18.99
N LEU A 276 -13.92 2.25 18.17
CA LEU A 276 -14.20 1.55 16.93
C LEU A 276 -14.16 0.05 17.20
N VAL A 277 -15.32 -0.61 17.29
CA VAL A 277 -15.43 -2.02 17.65
C VAL A 277 -15.73 -2.85 16.40
N MET A 278 -14.93 -3.89 16.18
CA MET A 278 -15.08 -4.76 15.02
C MET A 278 -15.42 -6.19 15.46
N ALA A 279 -16.39 -6.79 14.79
CA ALA A 279 -16.66 -8.23 14.90
C ALA A 279 -15.49 -9.04 14.33
N THR A 280 -15.08 -10.11 15.00
CA THR A 280 -14.00 -11.02 14.57
C THR A 280 -14.52 -12.38 14.10
N LYS A 281 -15.82 -12.63 14.26
CA LYS A 281 -16.54 -13.84 13.83
C LYS A 281 -17.88 -13.48 13.17
N HIS A 282 -18.45 -14.41 12.40
CA HIS A 282 -19.80 -14.31 11.82
C HIS A 282 -20.07 -12.97 11.10
N TYR A 283 -19.29 -12.65 10.07
CA TYR A 283 -19.46 -11.39 9.33
C TYR A 283 -19.47 -11.62 7.82
N SER A 284 -20.12 -10.69 7.11
CA SER A 284 -20.18 -10.67 5.66
C SER A 284 -19.04 -9.82 5.09
N LEU A 285 -18.52 -10.24 3.93
CA LEU A 285 -17.59 -9.50 3.09
C LEU A 285 -18.33 -8.66 2.03
N GLY A 286 -19.67 -8.76 1.97
CA GLY A 286 -20.55 -8.04 1.04
C GLY A 286 -21.46 -8.97 0.25
N THR A 287 -22.37 -8.39 -0.54
CA THR A 287 -23.28 -9.09 -1.44
C THR A 287 -22.80 -9.00 -2.89
N THR A 288 -22.81 -10.13 -3.61
CA THR A 288 -22.47 -10.20 -5.04
C THR A 288 -23.72 -10.53 -5.82
N THR A 289 -24.00 -9.76 -6.89
CA THR A 289 -25.11 -10.06 -7.82
C THR A 289 -24.54 -10.57 -9.12
N PHE A 290 -25.03 -11.72 -9.58
CA PHE A 290 -24.66 -12.31 -10.87
C PHE A 290 -25.92 -12.76 -11.63
N SER A 291 -25.90 -12.62 -12.95
CA SER A 291 -27.02 -13.06 -13.79
C SER A 291 -26.79 -14.49 -14.26
N LEU A 292 -27.74 -15.38 -13.96
CA LEU A 292 -27.72 -16.77 -14.42
C LEU A 292 -29.02 -17.04 -15.17
N LEU A 293 -28.93 -17.41 -16.45
CA LEU A 293 -30.08 -17.69 -17.32
C LEU A 293 -31.10 -16.54 -17.45
N GLY A 294 -30.65 -15.28 -17.30
CA GLY A 294 -31.50 -14.10 -17.40
C GLY A 294 -32.21 -13.70 -16.10
N GLU A 295 -32.00 -14.45 -15.01
CA GLU A 295 -32.41 -14.05 -13.65
C GLU A 295 -31.20 -13.48 -12.89
N GLU A 296 -31.37 -12.34 -12.23
CA GLU A 296 -30.36 -11.79 -11.31
C GLU A 296 -30.43 -12.55 -9.99
N ILE A 297 -29.32 -13.20 -9.62
CA ILE A 297 -29.15 -13.91 -8.35
C ILE A 297 -28.17 -13.12 -7.48
N THR A 298 -28.64 -12.66 -6.32
CA THR A 298 -27.81 -11.98 -5.32
C THR A 298 -27.40 -12.96 -4.22
N GLN A 299 -26.10 -13.12 -3.96
CA GLN A 299 -25.56 -14.01 -2.92
C GLN A 299 -24.60 -13.26 -1.98
N SER A 300 -24.81 -13.40 -0.67
CA SER A 300 -23.95 -12.84 0.37
C SER A 300 -22.66 -13.67 0.54
N LEU A 301 -21.50 -13.01 0.59
CA LEU A 301 -20.21 -13.64 0.86
C LEU A 301 -19.91 -13.60 2.36
N GLY A 302 -20.16 -14.69 3.07
CA GLY A 302 -20.02 -14.76 4.53
C GLY A 302 -21.38 -14.76 5.20
N GLU A 303 -21.42 -14.40 6.49
CA GLU A 303 -22.64 -14.44 7.29
C GLU A 303 -23.17 -13.02 7.51
N GLU A 304 -24.39 -12.76 7.06
CA GLU A 304 -25.05 -11.50 7.37
C GLU A 304 -25.28 -11.35 8.86
N TYR A 305 -25.28 -10.10 9.32
CA TYR A 305 -25.55 -9.82 10.72
C TYR A 305 -27.00 -10.19 11.05
N ASN A 306 -27.16 -11.24 11.86
CA ASN A 306 -28.44 -11.70 12.37
C ASN A 306 -28.34 -11.94 13.89
N PRO A 307 -28.74 -10.96 14.71
CA PRO A 307 -28.66 -11.10 16.16
C PRO A 307 -29.77 -11.98 16.77
N VAL A 308 -30.63 -12.61 15.97
CA VAL A 308 -31.70 -13.53 16.45
C VAL A 308 -31.31 -14.99 16.16
N PRO A 309 -31.39 -15.91 17.14
CA PRO A 309 -31.10 -17.32 16.92
C PRO A 309 -32.05 -17.99 15.91
N ASP A 310 -31.48 -18.89 15.11
CA ASP A 310 -32.17 -19.77 14.15
C ASP A 310 -33.06 -20.78 14.93
N GLU A 311 -34.28 -20.39 15.36
CA GLU A 311 -35.20 -21.33 16.05
C GLU A 311 -35.85 -22.35 15.11
N HIS A 312 -35.59 -22.34 13.79
CA HIS A 312 -36.35 -23.13 12.81
C HIS A 312 -35.52 -23.93 11.79
N LYS A 313 -34.53 -24.71 12.25
CA LYS A 313 -34.04 -25.87 11.47
C LYS A 313 -34.38 -27.18 12.18
N GLY A 314 -35.65 -27.54 12.10
CA GLY A 314 -36.15 -28.83 12.60
C GLY A 314 -35.48 -30.01 11.87
N GLY A 315 -34.68 -30.78 12.60
CA GLY A 315 -33.97 -31.97 12.12
C GLY A 315 -33.09 -32.58 13.21
N LEU A 316 -32.57 -33.79 12.99
CA LEU A 316 -31.75 -34.56 13.95
C LEU A 316 -30.55 -33.79 14.54
N THR A 317 -30.09 -32.73 13.87
CA THR A 317 -29.05 -31.82 14.34
C THR A 317 -29.49 -30.95 15.51
N GLY A 318 -30.74 -30.48 15.56
CA GLY A 318 -31.24 -29.63 16.65
C GLY A 318 -31.30 -30.36 18.01
N LEU A 319 -31.54 -31.67 18.00
CA LEU A 319 -31.56 -32.50 19.21
C LEU A 319 -30.16 -32.70 19.80
N LEU A 320 -29.11 -32.69 18.96
CA LEU A 320 -27.72 -32.75 19.39
C LEU A 320 -27.25 -31.40 19.96
N THR A 321 -27.76 -30.29 19.42
CA THR A 321 -27.48 -28.93 19.92
C THR A 321 -28.15 -28.69 21.29
N GLU A 322 -29.38 -29.15 21.50
CA GLU A 322 -30.05 -29.10 22.81
C GLU A 322 -29.30 -29.87 23.91
N LEU A 323 -28.71 -31.03 23.58
CA LEU A 323 -27.90 -31.81 24.52
C LEU A 323 -26.57 -31.13 24.86
N GLN A 324 -26.02 -30.32 23.96
CA GLN A 324 -24.83 -29.49 24.20
C GLN A 324 -25.14 -28.27 25.07
N HIS A 325 -26.34 -27.69 24.96
CA HIS A 325 -26.79 -26.55 25.77
C HIS A 325 -27.02 -26.89 27.25
N LEU A 326 -27.23 -28.16 27.60
CA LEU A 326 -27.35 -28.61 28.99
C LEU A 326 -26.04 -28.48 29.80
N TRP A 327 -24.90 -28.26 29.14
CA TRP A 327 -23.56 -28.28 29.78
C TRP A 327 -22.88 -26.90 29.83
N SER A 328 -23.49 -25.84 29.29
CA SER A 328 -22.91 -24.48 29.28
C SER A 328 -23.89 -23.44 29.84
N HIS A 329 -23.49 -22.75 30.91
CA HIS A 329 -24.28 -21.66 31.50
C HIS A 329 -24.18 -20.39 30.62
N ALA A 330 -25.24 -20.16 29.84
CA ALA A 330 -25.77 -18.95 29.18
C ALA A 330 -24.91 -17.66 29.07
N HIS A 331 -24.70 -17.15 27.84
CA HIS A 331 -25.48 -16.07 27.19
C HIS A 331 -24.82 -15.65 25.84
N ASP A 332 -25.66 -15.21 24.89
CA ASP A 332 -25.43 -14.95 23.45
C ASP A 332 -25.21 -16.19 22.56
N THR A 333 -26.21 -16.46 21.73
CA THR A 333 -26.30 -17.66 20.88
C THR A 333 -25.61 -17.51 19.52
N HIS A 334 -24.99 -16.35 19.22
CA HIS A 334 -23.97 -16.18 18.17
C HIS A 334 -22.85 -15.27 18.69
N ASP A 335 -21.70 -15.84 19.06
CA ASP A 335 -20.53 -15.08 19.50
C ASP A 335 -19.82 -14.44 18.30
N TYR A 336 -20.13 -13.17 18.00
CA TYR A 336 -19.47 -12.38 16.96
C TYR A 336 -18.01 -12.00 17.27
N GLY A 337 -17.51 -12.27 18.49
CA GLY A 337 -16.16 -11.96 18.95
C GLY A 337 -15.77 -10.50 18.73
N TYR A 338 -16.13 -9.58 19.62
CA TYR A 338 -15.84 -8.16 19.43
C TYR A 338 -14.46 -7.73 19.93
N GLN A 339 -13.81 -6.84 19.19
CA GLN A 339 -12.54 -6.23 19.58
C GLN A 339 -12.57 -4.70 19.35
N ASN A 340 -12.05 -3.93 20.29
CA ASN A 340 -11.72 -2.52 20.06
C ASN A 340 -10.48 -2.40 19.15
N ASN A 341 -10.65 -1.72 18.04
CA ASN A 341 -9.68 -1.49 16.97
C ASN A 341 -9.31 -0.01 16.81
N GLY A 342 -9.64 0.86 17.76
CA GLY A 342 -9.23 2.27 17.71
C GLY A 342 -10.13 3.22 18.48
N PHE A 343 -9.72 4.48 18.52
CA PHE A 343 -10.46 5.57 19.13
C PHE A 343 -10.68 6.71 18.16
N PHE A 344 -11.79 7.41 18.34
CA PHE A 344 -12.12 8.62 17.58
C PHE A 344 -12.89 9.61 18.46
N LEU A 345 -12.99 10.86 18.02
CA LEU A 345 -13.83 11.86 18.68
C LEU A 345 -14.95 12.30 17.75
N MET A 346 -16.06 12.68 18.38
CA MET A 346 -17.14 13.44 17.77
C MET A 346 -17.27 14.74 18.54
N ILE A 347 -17.12 15.85 17.83
CA ILE A 347 -17.12 17.19 18.41
C ILE A 347 -18.29 17.98 17.83
N ASP A 348 -19.05 18.64 18.69
CA ASP A 348 -20.17 19.47 18.29
C ASP A 348 -19.69 20.68 17.44
N PRO A 349 -20.27 20.93 16.26
CA PRO A 349 -19.85 22.01 15.36
C PRO A 349 -19.97 23.43 15.93
N ARG A 350 -20.69 23.61 17.04
CA ARG A 350 -20.69 24.88 17.81
C ARG A 350 -19.30 25.22 18.36
N PHE A 351 -18.45 24.20 18.56
CA PHE A 351 -17.07 24.34 19.01
C PHE A 351 -16.04 24.22 17.87
N ALA A 352 -16.46 24.36 16.60
CA ALA A 352 -15.58 24.18 15.44
C ALA A 352 -14.26 25.00 15.52
N LYS A 353 -14.32 26.25 15.99
CA LYS A 353 -13.12 27.10 16.15
C LYS A 353 -12.12 26.54 17.17
N GLN A 354 -12.61 25.93 18.24
CA GLN A 354 -11.76 25.29 19.25
C GLN A 354 -11.24 23.95 18.75
N ALA A 355 -12.06 23.20 18.00
CA ALA A 355 -11.64 21.95 17.36
C ALA A 355 -10.48 22.18 16.36
N TYR A 356 -10.56 23.25 15.56
CA TYR A 356 -9.57 23.60 14.53
C TYR A 356 -8.44 24.51 15.03
N ALA A 357 -8.35 24.73 16.34
CA ALA A 357 -7.26 25.51 16.93
C ALA A 357 -5.91 24.81 16.73
N ASP A 358 -4.83 25.59 16.71
CA ASP A 358 -3.49 25.08 16.41
C ASP A 358 -2.93 24.13 17.48
N ASP A 359 -3.45 24.23 18.71
CA ASP A 359 -3.15 23.33 19.82
C ASP A 359 -4.11 22.14 19.94
N ALA A 360 -5.14 22.06 19.08
CA ALA A 360 -6.09 20.96 19.00
C ALA A 360 -5.92 20.14 17.70
N PHE A 361 -6.75 20.37 16.67
CA PHE A 361 -6.76 19.62 15.41
C PHE A 361 -6.67 20.54 14.17
N PRO A 362 -5.55 21.27 13.98
CA PRO A 362 -5.43 22.24 12.89
C PRO A 362 -5.52 21.63 11.49
N GLN A 363 -5.18 20.35 11.33
CA GLN A 363 -5.28 19.64 10.05
C GLN A 363 -6.71 19.48 9.52
N LEU A 364 -7.72 19.65 10.38
CA LEU A 364 -9.14 19.58 10.01
C LEU A 364 -9.72 20.95 9.63
N LYS A 365 -8.91 22.01 9.67
CA LYS A 365 -9.32 23.38 9.37
C LYS A 365 -9.82 23.48 7.90
N PRO A 366 -10.92 24.19 7.65
CA PRO A 366 -11.39 24.45 6.29
C PRO A 366 -10.34 25.19 5.45
N ALA A 367 -10.29 24.88 4.16
CA ALA A 367 -9.46 25.56 3.16
C ALA A 367 -10.22 26.68 2.45
N PRO A 368 -9.53 27.63 1.79
CA PRO A 368 -10.17 28.82 1.19
C PRO A 368 -11.34 28.56 0.25
N ASN A 369 -11.37 27.41 -0.43
CA ASN A 369 -12.41 27.00 -1.37
C ASN A 369 -13.59 26.24 -0.73
N GLU A 370 -13.56 26.01 0.58
CA GLU A 370 -14.58 25.24 1.29
C GLU A 370 -15.54 26.15 2.07
N VAL A 371 -16.81 25.71 2.16
CA VAL A 371 -17.90 26.48 2.79
C VAL A 371 -17.53 26.97 4.20
N GLY A 372 -16.89 26.11 5.01
CA GLY A 372 -16.52 26.44 6.39
C GLY A 372 -15.47 27.54 6.55
N TYR A 373 -14.71 27.88 5.50
CA TYR A 373 -13.62 28.85 5.61
C TYR A 373 -14.13 30.27 5.84
N LEU A 374 -15.11 30.69 5.04
CA LEU A 374 -15.76 31.99 5.17
C LEU A 374 -16.70 32.01 6.38
N GLU A 375 -17.47 30.95 6.60
CA GLU A 375 -18.43 30.85 7.71
C GLU A 375 -17.74 30.97 9.08
N LEU A 376 -16.50 30.45 9.20
CA LEU A 376 -15.71 30.54 10.43
C LEU A 376 -14.82 31.80 10.49
N GLY A 377 -14.71 32.57 9.39
CA GLY A 377 -14.02 33.85 9.31
C GLY A 377 -12.49 33.77 9.14
N TYR A 378 -11.99 32.74 8.47
CA TYR A 378 -10.55 32.55 8.21
C TYR A 378 -10.00 33.47 7.11
N ASP A 379 -10.86 34.02 6.27
CA ASP A 379 -10.56 35.01 5.22
C ASP A 379 -10.01 36.36 5.76
N LYS A 380 -10.09 36.56 7.07
CA LYS A 380 -9.73 37.81 7.75
C LYS A 380 -8.35 37.77 8.42
N GLN A 381 -7.52 36.75 8.16
CA GLN A 381 -6.14 36.64 8.67
C GLN A 381 -5.08 36.76 7.56
N PRO A 382 -3.88 37.32 7.82
CA PRO A 382 -2.85 37.54 6.79
C PRO A 382 -2.08 36.24 6.47
N SER A 383 -1.92 35.91 5.18
CA SER A 383 -1.15 34.77 4.69
C SER A 383 0.36 35.08 4.54
N ALA A 384 1.22 34.10 4.82
CA ALA A 384 2.68 34.14 4.61
C ALA A 384 3.08 33.73 3.16
N PRO A 385 4.28 34.09 2.66
CA PRO A 385 4.61 34.07 1.23
C PRO A 385 5.25 32.77 0.70
N ASP A 386 5.02 32.54 -0.59
CA ASP A 386 5.50 31.45 -1.46
C ASP A 386 7.03 31.45 -1.70
N ILE A 387 7.58 30.25 -1.94
CA ILE A 387 8.99 30.00 -2.33
C ILE A 387 9.10 29.85 -3.86
N HIS A 388 10.13 30.47 -4.44
CA HIS A 388 10.45 30.52 -5.87
C HIS A 388 10.82 29.15 -6.51
N VAL A 389 10.41 28.96 -7.77
CA VAL A 389 10.78 27.83 -8.67
C VAL A 389 11.58 28.36 -9.88
N ILE A 390 12.58 27.59 -10.32
CA ILE A 390 13.43 27.80 -11.53
C ILE A 390 12.58 27.73 -12.82
N ASP A 391 12.89 28.55 -13.84
CA ASP A 391 12.12 28.64 -15.10
C ASP A 391 12.18 27.34 -15.95
N PRO A 392 11.08 26.57 -16.09
CA PRO A 392 11.02 25.33 -16.87
C PRO A 392 11.16 25.55 -18.38
N ASN A 393 10.98 26.77 -18.87
CA ASN A 393 10.95 27.06 -20.31
C ASN A 393 12.31 26.90 -21.00
N GLU A 394 13.42 26.98 -20.25
CA GLU A 394 14.77 26.79 -20.82
C GLU A 394 15.03 25.33 -21.25
N TRP A 395 14.39 24.32 -20.66
CA TRP A 395 14.67 22.91 -20.95
C TRP A 395 13.72 22.24 -21.94
N VAL A 396 12.57 22.84 -22.25
CA VAL A 396 11.62 22.27 -23.24
C VAL A 396 12.16 22.44 -24.68
N PHE A 397 12.65 23.63 -25.01
CA PHE A 397 13.22 23.95 -26.32
C PHE A 397 14.60 24.61 -26.27
N GLY A 398 15.08 25.06 -25.11
CA GLY A 398 16.37 25.76 -25.02
C GLY A 398 17.57 24.85 -25.25
N TRP A 399 17.44 23.53 -25.08
CA TRP A 399 18.47 22.56 -25.49
C TRP A 399 18.87 22.69 -26.97
N LYS A 400 17.96 23.14 -27.84
CA LYS A 400 18.23 23.38 -29.27
C LYS A 400 19.28 24.46 -29.52
N LYS A 401 19.48 25.36 -28.54
CA LYS A 401 20.47 26.45 -28.61
C LYS A 401 21.85 25.99 -28.12
N ASN A 402 21.95 24.84 -27.47
CA ASN A 402 23.21 24.24 -27.03
C ASN A 402 23.61 23.12 -28.00
N PRO A 403 24.70 23.27 -28.78
CA PRO A 403 25.09 22.27 -29.79
C PRO A 403 25.35 20.87 -29.23
N ASP A 404 25.88 20.77 -28.00
CA ASP A 404 26.20 19.48 -27.38
C ASP A 404 24.93 18.77 -26.92
N LEU A 405 24.00 19.50 -26.29
CA LEU A 405 22.69 18.95 -25.90
C LEU A 405 21.84 18.63 -27.13
N ALA A 406 21.85 19.47 -28.16
CA ALA A 406 21.16 19.20 -29.42
C ALA A 406 21.66 17.90 -30.05
N LYS A 407 22.98 17.73 -30.15
CA LYS A 407 23.57 16.49 -30.65
C LYS A 407 23.21 15.29 -29.77
N LYS A 408 23.33 15.41 -28.45
CA LYS A 408 22.99 14.33 -27.50
C LYS A 408 21.52 13.92 -27.61
N PHE A 409 20.60 14.88 -27.70
CA PHE A 409 19.17 14.65 -27.64
C PHE A 409 18.55 14.15 -28.95
N THR A 410 19.26 14.24 -30.08
CA THR A 410 18.76 13.82 -31.39
C THR A 410 19.58 12.71 -32.05
N THR A 411 20.62 12.19 -31.41
CA THR A 411 21.48 11.14 -31.98
C THR A 411 21.21 9.80 -31.31
N PHE A 412 20.78 8.81 -32.10
CA PHE A 412 20.61 7.44 -31.62
C PHE A 412 21.96 6.73 -31.41
N CYS A 413 21.97 5.80 -30.46
CA CYS A 413 22.99 4.78 -30.30
C CYS A 413 22.37 3.45 -30.71
N THR A 414 22.60 3.01 -31.95
CA THR A 414 21.95 1.82 -32.51
C THR A 414 22.93 0.85 -33.14
N GLU A 415 22.57 -0.43 -33.11
CA GLU A 415 23.15 -1.52 -33.88
C GLU A 415 22.10 -2.12 -34.84
N PRO A 416 22.51 -2.90 -35.86
CA PRO A 416 21.56 -3.55 -36.76
C PRO A 416 20.63 -4.51 -36.00
N SER A 417 19.32 -4.31 -36.18
CA SER A 417 18.30 -5.19 -35.60
C SER A 417 18.55 -6.65 -35.98
N PRO A 418 18.39 -7.61 -35.06
CA PRO A 418 18.41 -9.03 -35.38
C PRO A 418 17.27 -9.46 -36.30
N ARG A 419 16.21 -8.65 -36.46
CA ARG A 419 15.06 -8.92 -37.32
C ARG A 419 15.19 -8.19 -38.66
N ALA A 420 15.16 -8.94 -39.75
CA ALA A 420 15.31 -8.40 -41.10
C ALA A 420 14.08 -7.60 -41.59
N ASP A 421 12.92 -7.79 -40.96
CA ASP A 421 11.67 -7.09 -41.25
C ASP A 421 11.54 -5.74 -40.52
N ASP A 422 12.48 -5.41 -39.63
CA ASP A 422 12.51 -4.10 -38.98
C ASP A 422 12.90 -2.99 -39.96
N SER A 423 12.10 -1.92 -39.98
CA SER A 423 12.42 -0.69 -40.70
C SER A 423 13.47 0.14 -39.94
N ASP A 424 13.99 1.22 -40.53
CA ASP A 424 15.03 2.07 -39.91
C ASP A 424 14.51 2.95 -38.77
N VAL A 425 14.92 2.69 -37.52
CA VAL A 425 14.43 3.42 -36.33
C VAL A 425 14.59 4.94 -36.39
N HIS A 426 15.49 5.45 -37.23
CA HIS A 426 15.68 6.89 -37.43
C HIS A 426 14.43 7.57 -38.01
N GLU A 427 13.57 6.83 -38.72
CA GLU A 427 12.28 7.31 -39.24
C GLU A 427 11.28 7.64 -38.12
N LEU A 428 11.49 7.13 -36.90
CA LEU A 428 10.61 7.39 -35.77
C LEU A 428 10.77 8.83 -35.24
N LEU A 429 11.94 9.44 -35.41
CA LEU A 429 12.28 10.77 -34.89
C LEU A 429 11.83 11.87 -35.86
N GLN A 430 10.99 12.80 -35.40
CA GLN A 430 10.53 13.91 -36.24
C GLN A 430 11.52 15.08 -36.25
N ALA A 431 11.48 15.89 -37.31
CA ALA A 431 12.33 17.07 -37.43
C ALA A 431 12.08 18.05 -36.28
N GLY A 432 13.14 18.40 -35.54
CA GLY A 432 13.07 19.33 -34.42
C GLY A 432 12.53 18.73 -33.11
N GLU A 433 12.38 17.41 -33.04
CA GLU A 433 12.01 16.64 -31.85
C GLU A 433 13.27 16.06 -31.17
N SER A 434 13.27 15.92 -29.84
CA SER A 434 14.26 15.08 -29.13
C SER A 434 13.83 13.61 -29.11
N ILE A 435 14.76 12.68 -28.87
CA ILE A 435 14.42 11.25 -28.71
C ILE A 435 13.45 11.04 -27.53
N LEU A 436 13.56 11.83 -26.45
CA LEU A 436 12.62 11.72 -25.32
C LEU A 436 11.21 12.23 -25.67
N GLN A 437 11.10 13.30 -26.47
CA GLN A 437 9.83 13.78 -27.01
C GLN A 437 9.21 12.76 -27.98
N MET A 438 10.02 12.10 -28.81
CA MET A 438 9.59 10.99 -29.65
C MET A 438 9.01 9.84 -28.81
N LEU A 439 9.67 9.46 -27.71
CA LEU A 439 9.18 8.44 -26.79
C LEU A 439 7.86 8.87 -26.13
N GLN A 440 7.72 10.12 -25.70
CA GLN A 440 6.46 10.67 -25.17
C GLN A 440 5.30 10.57 -26.17
N ARG A 441 5.57 10.85 -27.45
CA ARG A 441 4.58 10.74 -28.53
C ARG A 441 4.20 9.29 -28.80
N ILE A 442 5.17 8.38 -28.83
CA ILE A 442 4.92 6.93 -28.96
C ILE A 442 4.08 6.44 -27.77
N GLN A 443 4.47 6.80 -26.54
CA GLN A 443 3.75 6.48 -25.32
C GLN A 443 2.29 6.95 -25.38
N THR A 444 2.05 8.19 -25.81
CA THR A 444 0.69 8.75 -25.97
C THR A 444 -0.13 7.94 -26.97
N THR A 445 0.50 7.50 -28.06
CA THR A 445 -0.16 6.66 -29.08
C THR A 445 -0.52 5.28 -28.51
N ILE A 446 0.42 4.63 -27.83
CA ILE A 446 0.21 3.32 -27.19
C ILE A 446 -0.91 3.42 -26.17
N ASN A 447 -0.86 4.40 -25.26
CA ASN A 447 -1.89 4.60 -24.23
C ASN A 447 -3.29 4.80 -24.83
N ALA A 448 -3.40 5.46 -25.99
CA ALA A 448 -4.67 5.62 -26.67
C ALA A 448 -5.19 4.30 -27.27
N GLN A 449 -4.30 3.42 -27.73
CA GLN A 449 -4.64 2.11 -28.32
C GLN A 449 -4.93 1.06 -27.24
N THR A 450 -4.07 0.94 -26.24
CA THR A 450 -4.17 -0.06 -25.16
C THR A 450 -5.30 0.22 -24.19
N LYS A 451 -5.87 1.43 -24.21
CA LYS A 451 -7.09 1.75 -23.47
C LYS A 451 -8.24 0.76 -23.75
N TYR A 452 -8.30 0.18 -24.95
CA TYR A 452 -9.37 -0.73 -25.36
C TYR A 452 -8.88 -2.08 -25.94
N ASP A 453 -7.58 -2.24 -26.19
CA ASP A 453 -6.99 -3.40 -26.88
C ASP A 453 -5.52 -3.56 -26.45
N ASP A 454 -5.24 -4.17 -25.29
CA ASP A 454 -3.89 -4.30 -24.74
C ASP A 454 -3.12 -5.51 -25.29
N HIS A 455 -2.44 -5.30 -26.41
CA HIS A 455 -1.61 -6.30 -27.10
C HIS A 455 -0.22 -5.75 -27.44
N LEU A 456 0.80 -6.59 -27.40
CA LEU A 456 2.19 -6.23 -27.73
C LEU A 456 2.36 -5.66 -29.14
N LYS A 457 1.42 -5.94 -30.07
CA LYS A 457 1.41 -5.35 -31.41
C LYS A 457 1.43 -3.82 -31.40
N HIS A 458 0.84 -3.17 -30.39
CA HIS A 458 0.84 -1.71 -30.25
C HIS A 458 2.19 -1.17 -29.77
N PHE A 459 2.96 -2.00 -29.07
CA PHE A 459 4.28 -1.69 -28.54
C PHE A 459 5.39 -1.91 -29.58
N GLU A 460 5.06 -2.26 -30.82
CA GLU A 460 6.03 -2.67 -31.82
C GLU A 460 7.09 -1.60 -32.14
N LYS A 461 6.73 -0.32 -32.04
CA LYS A 461 7.71 0.78 -32.17
C LYS A 461 8.76 0.74 -31.07
N LEU A 462 8.38 0.40 -29.84
CA LEU A 462 9.30 0.23 -28.71
C LEU A 462 10.12 -1.06 -28.86
N ASN A 463 9.52 -2.14 -29.35
CA ASN A 463 10.24 -3.39 -29.65
C ASN A 463 11.34 -3.19 -30.67
N ARG A 464 11.01 -2.54 -31.79
CA ARG A 464 11.95 -2.22 -32.87
C ARG A 464 13.09 -1.34 -32.36
N LEU A 465 12.76 -0.34 -31.54
CA LEU A 465 13.77 0.52 -30.91
C LEU A 465 14.68 -0.27 -29.96
N PHE A 466 14.09 -1.14 -29.13
CA PHE A 466 14.83 -2.01 -28.20
C PHE A 466 15.77 -2.97 -28.94
N ARG A 467 15.29 -3.64 -29.99
CA ARG A 467 16.08 -4.53 -30.85
C ARG A 467 17.26 -3.80 -31.50
N SER A 468 17.11 -2.52 -31.80
CA SER A 468 18.16 -1.70 -32.41
C SER A 468 19.07 -1.02 -31.40
N GLY A 469 18.73 -0.91 -30.10
CA GLY A 469 19.59 -0.27 -29.09
C GLY A 469 20.88 -1.05 -28.82
N VAL A 470 21.90 -0.46 -28.22
CA VAL A 470 23.18 -1.15 -27.94
C VAL A 470 23.16 -1.70 -26.52
N ALA A 471 23.56 -2.96 -26.31
CA ALA A 471 23.66 -3.52 -24.97
C ALA A 471 24.77 -2.80 -24.15
N PRO A 472 24.48 -2.34 -22.92
CA PRO A 472 25.52 -1.87 -22.01
C PRO A 472 26.55 -2.97 -21.71
N SER A 473 27.76 -2.57 -21.34
CA SER A 473 28.88 -3.46 -21.00
C SER A 473 29.31 -3.28 -19.55
N VAL A 474 30.06 -4.24 -19.01
CA VAL A 474 30.82 -4.07 -17.77
C VAL A 474 32.30 -3.96 -18.12
N LYS A 475 32.99 -2.98 -17.55
CA LYS A 475 34.45 -2.81 -17.71
C LYS A 475 35.08 -2.53 -16.37
N ASN A 476 35.98 -3.42 -15.93
CA ASN A 476 36.64 -3.36 -14.62
C ASN A 476 35.62 -3.22 -13.48
N GLY A 477 34.52 -3.98 -13.57
CA GLY A 477 33.47 -3.99 -12.56
C GLY A 477 32.49 -2.83 -12.62
N LEU A 478 32.58 -1.99 -13.66
CA LEU A 478 31.79 -0.77 -13.78
C LEU A 478 30.78 -0.86 -14.93
N PHE A 479 29.52 -0.55 -14.64
CA PHE A 479 28.45 -0.45 -15.63
C PHE A 479 28.74 0.64 -16.67
N GLN A 480 28.88 0.31 -17.94
CA GLN A 480 29.36 1.22 -18.98
C GLN A 480 28.42 1.27 -20.19
N GLY A 481 27.82 2.43 -20.42
CA GLY A 481 27.17 2.79 -21.67
C GLY A 481 28.10 3.39 -22.74
N CYS A 482 27.49 3.93 -23.79
CA CYS A 482 28.12 4.60 -24.91
C CYS A 482 28.71 5.96 -24.46
N GLY A 483 29.90 6.30 -24.98
CA GLY A 483 30.58 7.55 -24.64
C GLY A 483 31.09 7.60 -23.19
N LYS A 484 30.77 8.66 -22.44
CA LYS A 484 31.20 8.82 -21.02
C LYS A 484 30.57 7.71 -20.16
N GLY A 485 29.28 7.44 -20.35
CA GLY A 485 28.58 6.26 -19.83
C GLY A 485 28.46 6.15 -18.31
N TYR A 486 28.43 7.29 -17.59
CA TYR A 486 28.14 7.39 -16.16
C TYR A 486 27.83 8.83 -15.71
N ASN A 487 27.10 8.97 -14.60
CA ASN A 487 26.82 10.25 -13.94
C ASN A 487 27.95 10.66 -12.99
N THR A 488 28.30 9.82 -12.01
CA THR A 488 29.18 10.20 -10.89
C THR A 488 30.49 9.42 -10.79
N ARG A 489 30.44 8.08 -10.76
CA ARG A 489 31.59 7.19 -10.44
C ARG A 489 32.29 7.56 -9.14
N TYR A 490 31.63 7.24 -8.04
CA TYR A 490 32.13 7.51 -6.71
C TYR A 490 32.81 6.28 -6.09
N ASN A 491 34.00 6.48 -5.51
CA ASN A 491 34.68 5.51 -4.66
C ASN A 491 34.69 6.06 -3.22
N GLY A 492 34.44 5.22 -2.22
CA GLY A 492 34.45 5.63 -0.82
C GLY A 492 34.07 4.52 0.14
N LEU A 493 33.68 4.91 1.36
CA LEU A 493 33.23 4.00 2.42
C LEU A 493 34.22 2.84 2.67
N GLU A 494 35.49 3.18 2.95
CA GLU A 494 36.60 2.20 3.09
C GLU A 494 36.41 1.18 4.22
N ASP A 495 35.55 1.51 5.20
CA ASP A 495 35.22 0.67 6.35
C ASP A 495 33.89 -0.10 6.18
N ARG A 496 33.25 -0.04 5.00
CA ARG A 496 32.00 -0.78 4.72
C ARG A 496 32.28 -2.28 4.77
N GLN A 497 31.43 -3.04 5.45
CA GLN A 497 31.63 -4.48 5.62
C GLN A 497 30.45 -5.30 5.09
N TRP A 498 30.76 -6.49 4.59
CA TRP A 498 29.80 -7.51 4.19
C TRP A 498 30.13 -8.83 4.89
N TYR A 499 29.28 -9.26 5.83
CA TYR A 499 29.51 -10.42 6.70
C TYR A 499 30.91 -10.42 7.35
N GLY A 500 31.24 -9.30 8.01
CA GLY A 500 32.49 -9.14 8.76
C GLY A 500 33.77 -8.96 7.92
N GLN A 501 33.67 -8.95 6.58
CA GLN A 501 34.79 -8.68 5.68
C GLN A 501 34.67 -7.31 5.04
N ASN A 502 35.80 -6.65 4.80
CA ASN A 502 35.80 -5.33 4.18
C ASN A 502 35.31 -5.41 2.72
N GLU A 503 34.38 -4.54 2.36
CA GLU A 503 33.81 -4.40 1.03
C GLU A 503 33.62 -2.89 0.73
N PRO A 504 34.72 -2.17 0.39
CA PRO A 504 34.66 -0.75 0.13
C PRO A 504 33.77 -0.45 -1.09
N LEU A 505 33.14 0.72 -1.09
CA LEU A 505 32.32 1.14 -2.22
C LEU A 505 33.21 1.57 -3.38
N VAL A 506 33.11 0.86 -4.50
CA VAL A 506 33.87 1.16 -5.72
C VAL A 506 32.91 1.41 -6.89
N GLY A 507 33.09 2.56 -7.53
CA GLY A 507 32.49 2.86 -8.83
C GLY A 507 31.02 3.21 -8.83
N PHE A 508 30.48 3.64 -7.68
CA PHE A 508 29.07 3.94 -7.51
C PHE A 508 28.56 4.96 -8.53
N ASP A 509 27.49 4.59 -9.20
CA ASP A 509 26.79 5.39 -10.21
C ASP A 509 25.28 5.23 -10.05
N TYR A 510 24.50 6.20 -10.52
CA TYR A 510 23.04 6.12 -10.51
C TYR A 510 22.43 6.74 -11.75
N TYR A 511 21.24 6.28 -12.10
CA TYR A 511 20.43 6.80 -13.20
C TYR A 511 19.00 6.98 -12.72
N HIS A 512 18.34 8.03 -13.21
CA HIS A 512 16.95 8.35 -12.90
C HIS A 512 16.02 7.40 -13.65
N GLY A 513 14.90 7.04 -13.05
CA GLY A 513 13.91 6.13 -13.59
C GLY A 513 12.71 6.89 -14.15
N ALA A 514 12.13 6.38 -15.24
CA ALA A 514 10.80 6.80 -15.69
C ALA A 514 10.02 5.62 -16.28
N THR A 515 8.72 5.57 -16.00
CA THR A 515 7.82 4.58 -16.60
C THR A 515 7.40 5.06 -17.98
N LEU A 516 7.53 4.20 -19.00
CA LEU A 516 7.09 4.54 -20.35
C LEU A 516 5.70 3.98 -20.62
N ASN A 517 5.54 2.67 -20.74
CA ASN A 517 4.23 2.05 -20.89
C ASN A 517 4.22 0.72 -20.15
N LEU A 518 3.13 0.43 -19.46
CA LEU A 518 2.90 -0.90 -18.89
C LEU A 518 2.04 -1.71 -19.87
N HIS A 519 2.36 -3.00 -19.99
CA HIS A 519 1.61 -3.98 -20.76
C HIS A 519 1.16 -5.08 -19.79
N TRP A 520 -0.09 -5.54 -19.88
CA TRP A 520 -0.58 -6.52 -18.92
C TRP A 520 -0.24 -7.96 -19.28
N GLY A 521 0.41 -8.25 -20.41
CA GLY A 521 0.99 -9.56 -20.76
C GLY A 521 -0.04 -10.66 -21.09
N PHE A 522 -1.25 -10.58 -20.53
CA PHE A 522 -2.22 -11.66 -20.55
C PHE A 522 -3.04 -11.73 -21.85
N GLY A 523 -3.18 -10.64 -22.61
CA GLY A 523 -3.95 -10.62 -23.86
C GLY A 523 -3.33 -11.45 -25.00
N ASP A 524 -2.01 -11.68 -24.98
CA ASP A 524 -1.29 -12.34 -26.07
C ASP A 524 -1.15 -13.86 -25.91
N ASN A 525 -1.43 -14.43 -24.73
CA ASN A 525 -1.36 -15.87 -24.46
C ASN A 525 -2.62 -16.49 -23.81
N PHE A 526 -3.57 -15.68 -23.31
CA PHE A 526 -4.87 -16.18 -22.83
C PHE A 526 -5.95 -16.05 -23.92
N ARG A 527 -6.75 -17.11 -24.06
CA ARG A 527 -7.68 -17.38 -25.17
C ARG A 527 -8.58 -16.17 -25.58
N PRO A 528 -9.01 -16.09 -26.85
CA PRO A 528 -9.86 -15.00 -27.38
C PRO A 528 -11.28 -14.88 -26.80
N GLU A 529 -11.67 -15.75 -25.88
CA GLU A 529 -13.07 -15.85 -25.39
C GLU A 529 -13.32 -15.05 -24.10
N ILE A 530 -12.33 -14.32 -23.57
CA ILE A 530 -12.49 -13.45 -22.39
C ILE A 530 -12.80 -11.99 -22.78
N ASN A 531 -12.77 -11.65 -24.08
CA ASN A 531 -13.10 -10.31 -24.55
C ASN A 531 -14.60 -9.95 -24.52
N GLU A 532 -15.48 -10.87 -24.09
CA GLU A 532 -16.90 -10.58 -23.90
C GLU A 532 -17.34 -10.48 -22.42
N SER A 533 -16.45 -10.63 -21.42
CA SER A 533 -16.90 -10.59 -20.01
C SER A 533 -16.09 -9.72 -19.04
N VAL A 534 -15.12 -8.93 -19.48
CA VAL A 534 -14.35 -8.07 -18.56
C VAL A 534 -14.90 -6.64 -18.58
N ALA A 535 -15.90 -6.41 -17.73
CA ALA A 535 -16.28 -5.06 -17.34
C ALA A 535 -15.20 -4.47 -16.42
N SER A 536 -14.78 -3.25 -16.72
CA SER A 536 -13.70 -2.46 -16.11
C SER A 536 -13.91 -2.03 -14.64
N ASN A 537 -14.72 -2.74 -13.85
CA ASN A 537 -15.32 -2.21 -12.62
C ASN A 537 -15.06 -3.04 -11.35
N LEU A 538 -13.90 -3.68 -11.22
CA LEU A 538 -13.51 -4.35 -9.97
C LEU A 538 -12.31 -3.65 -9.33
N LEU A 539 -12.58 -2.97 -8.20
CA LEU A 539 -11.60 -2.35 -7.32
C LEU A 539 -11.45 -3.20 -6.04
N PHE A 540 -10.21 -3.32 -5.57
CA PHE A 540 -9.82 -4.04 -4.35
C PHE A 540 -10.49 -3.39 -3.12
N PRO A 541 -11.24 -4.11 -2.24
CA PRO A 541 -10.92 -5.41 -1.59
C PRO A 541 -11.83 -6.61 -1.95
N ALA A 542 -12.81 -6.43 -2.84
CA ALA A 542 -13.77 -7.49 -3.21
C ALA A 542 -13.14 -8.64 -4.02
N ALA A 543 -12.07 -8.35 -4.77
CA ALA A 543 -11.29 -9.34 -5.50
C ALA A 543 -10.72 -10.42 -4.56
N ILE A 544 -10.07 -10.03 -3.45
CA ILE A 544 -9.50 -10.96 -2.47
C ILE A 544 -10.55 -11.87 -1.85
N ALA A 545 -11.74 -11.35 -1.55
CA ALA A 545 -12.81 -12.13 -0.93
C ALA A 545 -13.38 -13.21 -1.86
N SER A 546 -13.40 -12.97 -3.17
CA SER A 546 -13.82 -13.96 -4.17
C SER A 546 -12.76 -15.04 -4.43
N LEU A 547 -11.47 -14.70 -4.25
CA LEU A 547 -10.31 -15.54 -4.56
C LEU A 547 -10.07 -16.70 -3.57
N PHE A 548 -10.66 -16.65 -2.38
CA PHE A 548 -10.58 -17.72 -1.38
C PHE A 548 -11.76 -18.70 -1.43
N LYS A 549 -12.76 -18.47 -2.28
CA LYS A 549 -14.06 -19.17 -2.21
C LYS A 549 -14.23 -20.32 -3.21
N ASP A 550 -13.60 -20.24 -4.37
CA ASP A 550 -13.71 -21.27 -5.40
C ASP A 550 -12.37 -21.98 -5.55
N GLY A 551 -12.28 -23.22 -5.06
CA GLY A 551 -11.12 -24.07 -5.31
C GLY A 551 -11.01 -24.40 -6.80
N ILE A 552 -10.46 -23.50 -7.63
CA ILE A 552 -10.18 -23.71 -9.05
C ILE A 552 -8.93 -22.90 -9.47
N GLN A 553 -8.02 -23.65 -10.11
CA GLN A 553 -6.89 -23.32 -11.00
C GLN A 553 -6.17 -21.97 -10.87
N GLU A 554 -4.87 -22.13 -10.56
CA GLU A 554 -3.80 -21.19 -10.27
C GLU A 554 -3.59 -19.94 -11.16
N PRO A 555 -4.05 -19.81 -12.42
CA PRO A 555 -3.66 -18.63 -13.22
C PRO A 555 -4.45 -17.33 -13.00
N ALA A 556 -5.67 -17.34 -12.42
CA ALA A 556 -6.55 -16.16 -12.42
C ALA A 556 -6.29 -15.14 -11.29
N VAL A 557 -5.82 -15.62 -10.12
CA VAL A 557 -5.49 -14.80 -8.93
C VAL A 557 -4.33 -13.86 -9.23
N LEU A 558 -3.34 -14.40 -9.92
CA LEU A 558 -2.12 -13.72 -10.30
C LEU A 558 -2.39 -12.55 -11.23
N ASN A 559 -3.29 -12.73 -12.20
CA ASN A 559 -3.65 -11.69 -13.17
C ASN A 559 -4.19 -10.42 -12.47
N GLN A 560 -4.95 -10.55 -11.39
CA GLN A 560 -5.46 -9.41 -10.61
C GLN A 560 -4.42 -8.80 -9.65
N VAL A 561 -3.58 -9.64 -9.03
CA VAL A 561 -2.43 -9.19 -8.23
C VAL A 561 -1.47 -8.37 -9.10
N TRP A 562 -1.22 -8.80 -10.34
CA TRP A 562 -0.39 -8.10 -11.32
C TRP A 562 -1.02 -6.81 -11.85
N GLN A 563 -2.33 -6.78 -12.16
CA GLN A 563 -3.04 -5.56 -12.53
C GLN A 563 -2.98 -4.48 -11.44
N THR A 564 -2.95 -4.92 -10.18
CA THR A 564 -2.88 -4.05 -9.00
C THR A 564 -1.43 -3.59 -8.82
N ILE A 565 -0.49 -4.53 -8.67
CA ILE A 565 0.92 -4.23 -8.45
C ILE A 565 1.50 -3.37 -9.57
N GLY A 566 1.19 -3.66 -10.85
CA GLY A 566 1.60 -2.87 -12.02
C GLY A 566 1.31 -1.36 -11.91
N ARG A 567 0.15 -0.98 -11.37
CA ARG A 567 -0.21 0.44 -11.12
C ARG A 567 0.45 1.04 -9.87
N PHE A 568 1.02 0.19 -9.01
CA PHE A 568 1.64 0.51 -7.72
C PHE A 568 3.14 0.15 -7.67
N ILE A 569 3.81 -0.18 -8.78
CA ILE A 569 5.23 -0.61 -8.81
C ILE A 569 6.12 0.58 -8.45
N PHE A 570 6.25 0.77 -7.14
CA PHE A 570 7.28 1.43 -6.36
C PHE A 570 7.48 2.93 -6.69
N PRO A 571 7.75 3.82 -5.71
CA PRO A 571 8.29 5.14 -6.01
C PRO A 571 9.74 4.98 -6.48
N TRP A 572 9.87 4.31 -7.61
CA TRP A 572 11.09 3.98 -8.29
C TRP A 572 11.59 5.26 -8.91
N ALA A 573 12.61 5.83 -8.28
CA ALA A 573 13.29 7.02 -8.73
C ALA A 573 14.41 6.69 -9.71
N GLY A 574 14.77 5.41 -9.85
CA GLY A 574 15.85 4.96 -10.74
C GLY A 574 16.61 3.74 -10.23
N LYS A 575 17.84 3.57 -10.70
CA LYS A 575 18.72 2.47 -10.33
C LYS A 575 20.12 2.97 -10.03
N SER A 576 20.75 2.39 -9.04
CA SER A 576 22.17 2.60 -8.72
C SER A 576 22.96 1.33 -8.99
N PHE A 577 24.23 1.51 -9.35
CA PHE A 577 25.16 0.46 -9.73
C PHE A 577 26.49 0.65 -9.01
N GLU A 578 27.06 -0.44 -8.53
CA GLU A 578 28.39 -0.47 -7.91
C GLU A 578 29.13 -1.76 -8.31
N HIS A 579 30.46 -1.74 -8.17
CA HIS A 579 31.26 -2.94 -8.33
C HIS A 579 30.88 -3.99 -7.28
N ILE A 580 30.79 -5.25 -7.70
CA ILE A 580 30.56 -6.38 -6.81
C ILE A 580 31.88 -7.12 -6.59
N SER A 581 32.20 -7.49 -5.35
CA SER A 581 33.37 -8.34 -5.10
C SER A 581 33.14 -9.78 -5.58
N GLY A 582 34.20 -10.49 -5.99
CA GLY A 582 34.10 -11.92 -6.32
C GLY A 582 33.52 -12.74 -5.15
N ARG A 583 33.85 -12.36 -3.91
CA ARG A 583 33.29 -12.95 -2.69
C ARG A 583 31.76 -12.83 -2.63
N LYS A 584 31.24 -11.61 -2.73
CA LYS A 584 29.79 -11.37 -2.68
C LYS A 584 29.07 -11.98 -3.88
N LEU A 585 29.66 -11.89 -5.07
CA LEU A 585 29.12 -12.48 -6.29
C LEU A 585 28.96 -14.00 -6.16
N SER A 586 30.00 -14.70 -5.70
CA SER A 586 29.96 -16.16 -5.54
C SER A 586 28.85 -16.62 -4.60
N MET A 587 28.58 -15.88 -3.52
CA MET A 587 27.49 -16.17 -2.60
C MET A 587 26.12 -15.87 -3.21
N LEU A 588 25.98 -14.72 -3.89
CA LEU A 588 24.68 -14.31 -4.44
C LEU A 588 24.23 -15.19 -5.62
N LEU A 589 25.17 -15.80 -6.34
CA LEU A 589 24.93 -16.74 -7.44
C LEU A 589 24.95 -18.21 -7.02
N ASP A 590 25.19 -18.53 -5.74
CA ASP A 590 25.20 -19.92 -5.27
C ASP A 590 23.77 -20.48 -5.22
N GLU A 591 23.57 -21.60 -5.89
CA GLU A 591 22.30 -22.32 -6.02
C GLU A 591 22.39 -23.73 -5.42
N SER A 592 23.50 -24.06 -4.73
CA SER A 592 23.78 -25.41 -4.20
C SER A 592 22.74 -25.90 -3.18
N ASP A 593 22.64 -27.21 -3.00
CA ASP A 593 21.65 -27.80 -2.10
C ASP A 593 22.01 -27.63 -0.60
N ASP A 594 23.26 -27.27 -0.29
CA ASP A 594 23.80 -27.11 1.06
C ASP A 594 23.99 -25.63 1.49
N LEU A 595 23.27 -24.69 0.85
CA LEU A 595 23.34 -23.25 1.12
C LEU A 595 23.24 -22.87 2.61
N ARG A 596 22.40 -23.56 3.39
CA ARG A 596 22.26 -23.30 4.84
C ARG A 596 23.55 -23.61 5.61
N SER A 597 24.29 -24.63 5.19
CA SER A 597 25.58 -25.00 5.78
C SER A 597 26.68 -24.04 5.33
N ARG A 598 26.65 -23.61 4.07
CA ARG A 598 27.65 -22.71 3.47
C ARG A 598 27.53 -21.28 3.97
N TYR A 599 26.31 -20.76 4.07
CA TYR A 599 26.00 -19.37 4.40
C TYR A 599 24.93 -19.28 5.50
N PRO A 600 25.22 -19.74 6.72
CA PRO A 600 24.23 -19.83 7.79
C PRO A 600 23.65 -18.47 8.17
N GLU A 601 24.47 -17.42 8.22
CA GLU A 601 24.03 -16.07 8.56
C GLU A 601 23.06 -15.51 7.51
N ARG A 602 23.44 -15.55 6.22
CA ARG A 602 22.58 -15.08 5.12
C ARG A 602 21.29 -15.88 5.01
N THR A 603 21.36 -17.20 5.16
CA THR A 603 20.16 -18.06 5.13
C THR A 603 19.22 -17.75 6.30
N ASN A 604 19.76 -17.43 7.47
CA ASN A 604 18.95 -17.02 8.62
C ASN A 604 18.30 -15.65 8.42
N GLU A 605 18.97 -14.70 7.77
CA GLU A 605 18.33 -13.44 7.34
C GLU A 605 17.17 -13.70 6.38
N LEU A 606 17.36 -14.54 5.37
CA LEU A 606 16.30 -14.91 4.41
C LEU A 606 15.10 -15.57 5.10
N HIS A 607 15.36 -16.43 6.10
CA HIS A 607 14.33 -17.09 6.88
C HIS A 607 13.56 -16.12 7.79
N SER A 608 14.28 -15.21 8.45
CA SER A 608 13.72 -14.32 9.47
C SER A 608 12.95 -13.12 8.90
N HIS A 609 13.16 -12.79 7.62
CA HIS A 609 12.52 -11.65 6.98
C HIS A 609 11.33 -12.10 6.12
N LEU A 610 10.13 -11.56 6.41
CA LEU A 610 8.88 -11.98 5.76
C LEU A 610 8.92 -11.82 4.22
N ALA A 611 9.53 -10.73 3.74
CA ALA A 611 9.64 -10.46 2.31
C ALA A 611 10.45 -11.50 1.53
N SER A 612 11.45 -12.13 2.14
CA SER A 612 12.32 -13.10 1.45
C SER A 612 11.74 -14.51 1.44
N TRP A 613 10.50 -14.72 1.90
CA TRP A 613 9.87 -16.04 1.91
C TRP A 613 9.90 -16.77 0.56
N PRO A 614 9.66 -16.12 -0.60
CA PRO A 614 9.79 -16.79 -1.90
C PRO A 614 11.21 -17.30 -2.15
N HIS A 615 12.24 -16.50 -1.84
CA HIS A 615 13.64 -16.90 -1.99
C HIS A 615 14.07 -17.96 -0.98
N TYR A 616 13.58 -17.88 0.25
CA TYR A 616 13.85 -18.90 1.26
C TYR A 616 13.19 -20.25 0.90
N ASP A 617 12.00 -20.22 0.29
CA ASP A 617 11.37 -21.42 -0.28
C ASP A 617 12.25 -22.06 -1.37
N LEU A 618 12.94 -21.26 -2.21
CA LEU A 618 13.93 -21.79 -3.16
C LEU A 618 15.07 -22.51 -2.43
N VAL A 619 15.59 -21.93 -1.35
CA VAL A 619 16.64 -22.57 -0.53
C VAL A 619 16.16 -23.91 0.02
N LEU A 620 14.93 -23.99 0.52
CA LEU A 620 14.33 -25.24 1.03
C LEU A 620 14.12 -26.29 -0.06
N LYS A 621 13.77 -25.88 -1.27
CA LYS A 621 13.58 -26.79 -2.42
C LYS A 621 14.90 -27.32 -2.95
N ASN A 622 15.93 -26.48 -3.02
CA ASN A 622 17.29 -26.93 -3.39
C ASN A 622 17.80 -27.95 -2.37
N GLU A 623 17.61 -27.73 -1.06
CA GLU A 623 17.95 -28.70 0.00
C GLU A 623 17.29 -30.09 -0.19
N GLN A 624 16.19 -30.15 -0.95
CA GLN A 624 15.47 -31.40 -1.28
C GLN A 624 15.90 -32.02 -2.62
N HIS A 625 16.97 -31.53 -3.25
CA HIS A 625 17.42 -31.94 -4.58
C HIS A 625 16.31 -31.81 -5.64
N TYR A 626 15.56 -30.69 -5.59
CA TYR A 626 14.48 -30.44 -6.53
C TYR A 626 14.97 -30.42 -8.00
N TRP A 627 16.19 -29.93 -8.23
CA TRP A 627 16.84 -29.94 -9.54
C TRP A 627 17.80 -31.12 -9.66
N SER A 628 17.77 -31.80 -10.82
CA SER A 628 18.71 -32.87 -11.15
C SER A 628 19.93 -32.40 -11.94
N GLU A 629 19.87 -31.19 -12.49
CA GLU A 629 20.95 -30.59 -13.27
C GLU A 629 21.80 -29.67 -12.39
N GLU A 630 23.11 -29.63 -12.65
CA GLU A 630 24.00 -28.69 -11.97
C GLU A 630 23.80 -27.26 -12.47
N SER A 631 23.96 -26.28 -11.57
CA SER A 631 23.90 -24.87 -11.93
C SER A 631 25.05 -24.46 -12.86
N LEU A 632 24.89 -23.35 -13.57
CA LEU A 632 25.89 -22.86 -14.53
C LEU A 632 27.27 -22.62 -13.89
N PHE A 633 27.31 -22.36 -12.58
CA PHE A 633 28.52 -22.10 -11.82
C PHE A 633 28.92 -23.22 -10.85
N ALA A 634 28.23 -24.38 -10.86
CA ALA A 634 28.47 -25.47 -9.91
C ALA A 634 29.94 -25.92 -9.87
N ALA A 635 30.61 -26.00 -11.03
CA ALA A 635 32.02 -26.37 -11.12
C ALA A 635 32.95 -25.47 -10.28
N HIS A 636 32.59 -24.19 -10.11
CA HIS A 636 33.36 -23.19 -9.35
C HIS A 636 32.84 -22.96 -7.92
N LEU A 637 31.79 -23.69 -7.53
CA LEU A 637 31.21 -23.69 -6.18
C LEU A 637 31.44 -25.02 -5.45
N ASN A 638 31.76 -26.10 -6.18
CA ASN A 638 31.99 -27.43 -5.62
C ASN A 638 33.18 -27.50 -4.64
N SER A 639 34.17 -26.60 -4.77
CA SER A 639 35.32 -26.57 -3.85
C SER A 639 34.97 -26.03 -2.45
N GLY A 640 33.88 -25.29 -2.31
CA GLY A 640 33.38 -24.75 -1.05
C GLY A 640 32.95 -23.29 -1.17
N ALA A 641 32.53 -22.71 -0.04
CA ALA A 641 32.22 -21.29 0.05
C ALA A 641 33.51 -20.45 0.04
N TRP A 642 33.41 -19.19 -0.38
CA TRP A 642 34.57 -18.28 -0.50
C TRP A 642 35.46 -18.26 0.76
N ASP A 643 34.83 -18.10 1.93
CA ASP A 643 35.53 -18.04 3.21
C ASP A 643 35.87 -19.42 3.79
N ASN A 644 35.35 -20.50 3.19
CA ASN A 644 35.50 -21.85 3.71
C ASN A 644 35.58 -22.90 2.58
N GLY A 645 36.81 -23.24 2.19
CA GLY A 645 37.11 -24.35 1.27
C GLY A 645 37.35 -23.95 -0.19
N MET A 646 36.84 -22.81 -0.66
CA MET A 646 37.02 -22.38 -2.06
C MET A 646 38.49 -22.20 -2.42
N THR A 647 38.89 -22.79 -3.56
CA THR A 647 40.28 -22.72 -4.05
C THR A 647 40.64 -21.33 -4.58
N ASP A 648 41.93 -20.99 -4.62
CA ASP A 648 42.39 -19.72 -5.19
C ASP A 648 42.03 -19.60 -6.69
N THR A 649 42.06 -20.70 -7.44
CA THR A 649 41.62 -20.74 -8.84
C THR A 649 40.16 -20.33 -9.01
N ASP A 650 39.27 -20.82 -8.15
CA ASP A 650 37.85 -20.47 -8.20
C ASP A 650 37.62 -19.03 -7.72
N LYS A 651 38.39 -18.55 -6.73
CA LYS A 651 38.37 -17.14 -6.32
C LYS A 651 38.78 -16.20 -7.45
N ASP A 652 39.83 -16.56 -8.19
CA ASP A 652 40.27 -15.82 -9.37
C ASP A 652 39.20 -15.81 -10.47
N PHE A 653 38.51 -16.94 -10.68
CA PHE A 653 37.36 -17.00 -11.58
C PHE A 653 36.27 -16.00 -11.17
N TRP A 654 35.87 -16.00 -9.91
CA TRP A 654 34.83 -15.11 -9.40
C TRP A 654 35.22 -13.63 -9.44
N ASN A 655 36.49 -13.30 -9.16
CA ASN A 655 37.00 -11.94 -9.34
C ASN A 655 36.95 -11.50 -10.81
N ASN A 656 37.34 -12.39 -11.73
CA ASN A 656 37.26 -12.11 -13.16
C ASN A 656 35.81 -11.92 -13.64
N GLU A 657 34.87 -12.74 -13.17
CA GLU A 657 33.44 -12.58 -13.48
C GLU A 657 32.90 -11.24 -12.95
N ALA A 658 33.22 -10.89 -11.71
CA ALA A 658 32.90 -9.60 -11.10
C ALA A 658 33.45 -8.41 -11.91
N ASP A 659 34.70 -8.50 -12.39
CA ASP A 659 35.33 -7.39 -13.10
C ASP A 659 34.89 -7.27 -14.57
N SER A 660 34.43 -8.36 -15.19
CA SER A 660 34.18 -8.41 -16.63
C SER A 660 32.70 -8.41 -17.01
N LYS A 661 31.81 -8.89 -16.14
CA LYS A 661 30.41 -9.14 -16.52
C LYS A 661 29.39 -8.66 -15.52
N TRP A 662 29.70 -8.65 -14.23
CA TRP A 662 28.70 -8.46 -13.17
C TRP A 662 28.83 -7.11 -12.46
N ILE A 663 27.71 -6.61 -11.96
CA ILE A 663 27.63 -5.46 -11.04
C ILE A 663 26.58 -5.75 -9.97
N PHE A 664 26.73 -5.08 -8.82
CA PHE A 664 25.68 -5.04 -7.82
C PHE A 664 24.81 -3.80 -8.06
N GLY A 665 23.50 -3.97 -7.98
CA GLY A 665 22.57 -2.87 -8.20
C GLY A 665 21.46 -2.81 -7.18
N ASN A 666 20.93 -1.61 -6.98
CA ASN A 666 19.76 -1.35 -6.16
C ASN A 666 18.78 -0.48 -6.93
N ASN A 667 17.49 -0.71 -6.73
CA ASN A 667 16.48 0.29 -7.09
C ASN A 667 16.58 1.46 -6.11
N THR A 668 16.52 2.68 -6.63
CA THR A 668 16.50 3.90 -5.82
C THR A 668 15.07 4.41 -5.69
N GLN A 669 14.75 5.00 -4.53
CA GLN A 669 13.43 5.57 -4.27
C GLN A 669 13.50 7.01 -3.74
N ASP A 670 12.61 7.87 -4.23
CA ASP A 670 12.55 9.29 -3.83
C ASP A 670 11.73 9.53 -2.56
N ALA A 671 11.68 10.78 -2.10
CA ALA A 671 11.07 11.18 -0.84
C ALA A 671 9.60 10.77 -0.65
N ARG A 672 8.85 10.47 -1.72
CA ARG A 672 7.47 9.95 -1.63
C ARG A 672 7.41 8.65 -0.83
N ILE A 673 8.48 7.85 -0.89
CA ILE A 673 8.59 6.57 -0.19
C ILE A 673 8.60 6.71 1.33
N LEU A 674 9.02 7.86 1.86
CA LEU A 674 9.22 8.07 3.29
C LEU A 674 7.90 7.98 4.07
N THR A 675 6.78 8.29 3.43
CA THR A 675 5.44 8.10 3.99
C THR A 675 5.16 6.61 4.28
N ALA A 676 5.76 5.68 3.55
CA ALA A 676 5.60 4.25 3.73
C ALA A 676 6.90 3.56 4.20
N ASP A 677 7.89 4.30 4.73
CA ASP A 677 9.26 3.79 4.98
C ASP A 677 9.29 2.47 5.77
N ALA A 678 8.50 2.38 6.84
CA ALA A 678 8.43 1.18 7.69
C ALA A 678 7.82 -0.03 6.96
N PHE A 679 6.85 0.21 6.08
CA PHE A 679 6.26 -0.84 5.25
C PHE A 679 7.28 -1.39 4.26
N PHE A 680 8.08 -0.52 3.65
CA PHE A 680 9.13 -0.94 2.72
C PHE A 680 10.30 -1.65 3.41
N ARG A 681 10.66 -1.25 4.64
CA ARG A 681 11.58 -2.03 5.50
C ARG A 681 11.09 -3.45 5.77
N MET A 682 9.78 -3.67 5.84
CA MET A 682 9.19 -4.99 6.03
C MET A 682 9.05 -5.78 4.70
N LEU A 683 8.72 -5.07 3.61
CA LEU A 683 8.51 -5.66 2.29
C LEU A 683 9.79 -5.90 1.50
N ASP A 684 10.93 -5.42 1.96
CA ASP A 684 12.17 -5.61 1.23
C ASP A 684 13.33 -5.69 2.21
N MET A 685 13.94 -6.85 2.30
CA MET A 685 15.05 -7.08 3.23
C MET A 685 16.29 -6.25 2.86
N ASN A 686 16.36 -5.80 1.60
CA ASN A 686 17.45 -4.97 1.10
C ASN A 686 17.15 -3.47 1.25
N TYR A 687 15.98 -3.11 1.79
CA TYR A 687 15.57 -1.73 1.90
C TYR A 687 16.32 -1.00 3.02
N HIS A 688 17.08 0.03 2.65
CA HIS A 688 17.89 0.78 3.58
C HIS A 688 17.99 2.26 3.20
N THR A 689 18.44 3.05 4.18
CA THR A 689 18.87 4.42 3.94
C THR A 689 20.31 4.37 3.44
N PRO A 690 20.62 4.93 2.26
CA PRO A 690 21.99 5.01 1.75
C PRO A 690 22.91 5.75 2.72
N GLU A 691 24.20 5.46 2.65
CA GLU A 691 25.20 6.17 3.44
C GLU A 691 25.26 7.66 3.06
N GLN A 692 25.59 8.53 4.02
CA GLN A 692 25.52 10.00 3.84
C GLN A 692 26.24 10.53 2.58
N PRO A 693 27.44 10.05 2.21
CA PRO A 693 28.09 10.51 0.97
C PRO A 693 27.25 10.23 -0.30
N LEU A 694 26.46 9.16 -0.31
CA LEU A 694 25.58 8.83 -1.43
C LEU A 694 24.32 9.69 -1.44
N LEU A 695 23.77 10.00 -0.25
CA LEU A 695 22.69 10.96 -0.12
C LEU A 695 23.12 12.36 -0.57
N ASP A 696 24.35 12.78 -0.28
CA ASP A 696 24.88 14.08 -0.72
C ASP A 696 24.99 14.13 -2.26
N LEU A 697 25.44 13.04 -2.89
CA LEU A 697 25.48 12.90 -4.35
C LEU A 697 24.07 12.90 -4.96
N ALA A 698 23.11 12.24 -4.32
CA ALA A 698 21.71 12.22 -4.74
C ALA A 698 21.06 13.61 -4.63
N ASN A 699 21.31 14.33 -3.53
CA ASN A 699 20.80 15.68 -3.28
C ASN A 699 21.32 16.72 -4.28
N ALA A 700 22.50 16.49 -4.87
CA ALA A 700 23.05 17.34 -5.93
C ALA A 700 22.44 17.03 -7.32
N ALA A 701 21.65 15.96 -7.45
CA ALA A 701 21.03 15.53 -8.69
C ALA A 701 19.73 16.31 -9.00
N PRO A 702 19.25 16.32 -10.25
CA PRO A 702 17.97 16.92 -10.62
C PRO A 702 16.75 16.26 -9.97
N SER A 703 16.84 14.98 -9.59
CA SER A 703 15.80 14.22 -8.90
C SER A 703 16.44 13.34 -7.81
N PRO A 704 16.46 13.79 -6.54
CA PRO A 704 17.16 13.06 -5.48
C PRO A 704 16.39 11.80 -5.06
N PHE A 705 17.14 10.72 -4.85
CA PHE A 705 16.65 9.53 -4.12
C PHE A 705 17.08 9.60 -2.65
N VAL A 706 16.28 9.00 -1.77
CA VAL A 706 16.50 8.98 -0.31
C VAL A 706 16.59 7.56 0.26
N ARG A 707 16.29 6.55 -0.56
CA ARG A 707 16.29 5.13 -0.19
C ARG A 707 16.85 4.28 -1.32
N GLN A 708 17.37 3.12 -0.93
CA GLN A 708 17.75 2.03 -1.81
C GLN A 708 17.06 0.75 -1.35
N GLY A 709 16.70 -0.11 -2.29
CA GLY A 709 16.14 -1.42 -2.02
C GLY A 709 16.07 -2.27 -3.29
N TYR A 710 15.45 -3.44 -3.19
CA TYR A 710 15.25 -4.39 -4.28
C TYR A 710 16.55 -4.65 -5.02
N SER A 711 17.54 -5.13 -4.27
CA SER A 711 18.85 -5.49 -4.80
C SER A 711 18.70 -6.41 -6.01
N PHE A 712 19.58 -6.24 -6.98
CA PHE A 712 19.68 -7.09 -8.16
C PHE A 712 21.14 -7.28 -8.56
N LEU A 713 21.36 -8.34 -9.33
CA LEU A 713 22.62 -8.56 -10.02
C LEU A 713 22.48 -8.13 -11.47
N GLY A 714 23.29 -7.16 -11.88
CA GLY A 714 23.37 -6.74 -13.27
C GLY A 714 24.41 -7.58 -14.00
N VAL A 715 24.08 -8.09 -15.18
CA VAL A 715 25.01 -8.88 -16.00
C VAL A 715 25.01 -8.42 -17.45
N ALA A 716 26.21 -8.18 -17.98
CA ALA A 716 26.42 -7.82 -19.38
C ALA A 716 26.48 -9.04 -20.29
N ASP A 717 26.39 -8.77 -21.59
CA ASP A 717 26.63 -9.73 -22.65
C ASP A 717 25.73 -10.98 -22.53
N GLN A 718 24.42 -10.76 -22.37
CA GLN A 718 23.41 -11.81 -22.35
C GLN A 718 22.59 -11.82 -23.63
N GLU A 719 22.05 -12.98 -24.00
CA GLU A 719 21.02 -13.06 -25.05
C GLU A 719 19.67 -12.67 -24.46
N SER A 720 18.85 -11.98 -25.25
CA SER A 720 17.50 -11.65 -24.83
C SER A 720 16.67 -12.92 -24.67
N ILE A 721 16.08 -13.09 -23.49
CA ILE A 721 15.18 -14.19 -23.15
C ILE A 721 13.83 -14.07 -23.84
N MET A 722 13.47 -12.88 -24.34
CA MET A 722 12.22 -12.64 -25.04
C MET A 722 12.36 -13.02 -26.52
N PRO A 723 11.65 -14.05 -27.02
CA PRO A 723 11.81 -14.52 -28.40
C PRO A 723 11.53 -13.44 -29.46
N MET A 724 10.61 -12.52 -29.18
CA MET A 724 10.25 -11.39 -30.07
C MET A 724 11.39 -10.40 -30.34
N ASN A 725 12.43 -10.40 -29.49
CA ASN A 725 13.61 -9.57 -29.69
C ASN A 725 14.63 -10.25 -30.62
N ASN A 726 14.49 -11.53 -30.89
CA ASN A 726 15.46 -12.34 -31.63
C ASN A 726 15.04 -12.52 -33.11
N GLY A 727 16.03 -12.68 -33.98
CA GLY A 727 15.85 -13.13 -35.36
C GLY A 727 16.03 -14.64 -35.49
N THR A 728 15.81 -15.16 -36.71
CA THR A 728 16.09 -16.57 -37.03
C THR A 728 17.55 -16.94 -36.82
N ASP A 729 18.47 -16.06 -37.25
CA ASP A 729 19.90 -16.35 -37.32
C ASP A 729 20.76 -15.48 -36.38
N LYS A 730 20.15 -14.51 -35.70
CA LYS A 730 20.84 -13.57 -34.80
C LYS A 730 20.03 -13.35 -33.53
N LYS A 731 20.67 -13.53 -32.38
CA LYS A 731 20.08 -13.23 -31.07
C LYS A 731 20.40 -11.80 -30.65
N LYS A 732 19.47 -11.15 -29.94
CA LYS A 732 19.66 -9.81 -29.40
C LYS A 732 20.56 -9.88 -28.18
N ARG A 733 21.62 -9.06 -28.14
CA ARG A 733 22.41 -8.88 -26.91
C ARG A 733 21.76 -7.82 -26.03
N VAL A 734 21.74 -8.06 -24.73
CA VAL A 734 21.14 -7.18 -23.71
C VAL A 734 21.99 -7.16 -22.45
N PHE A 735 21.76 -6.16 -21.61
CA PHE A 735 22.16 -6.19 -20.22
C PHE A 735 20.98 -6.64 -19.37
N GLN A 736 21.16 -7.60 -18.46
CA GLN A 736 20.07 -8.16 -17.64
C GLN A 736 20.16 -7.72 -16.18
N PHE A 737 19.02 -7.46 -15.55
CA PHE A 737 18.90 -7.34 -14.10
C PHE A 737 18.23 -8.59 -13.54
N HIS A 738 18.97 -9.36 -12.73
CA HIS A 738 18.49 -10.58 -12.09
C HIS A 738 18.11 -10.33 -10.64
N TYR A 739 16.84 -10.57 -10.31
CA TYR A 739 16.30 -10.50 -8.95
C TYR A 739 15.98 -11.89 -8.37
N ARG A 740 16.15 -12.95 -9.18
CA ARG A 740 15.60 -14.28 -8.92
C ARG A 740 16.54 -15.22 -8.17
N TYR A 741 17.84 -14.93 -8.13
CA TYR A 741 18.79 -15.78 -7.41
C TYR A 741 18.44 -15.85 -5.92
N PRO A 742 18.45 -17.06 -5.32
CA PRO A 742 17.91 -17.30 -3.97
C PRO A 742 18.56 -16.40 -2.91
N MET A 743 19.85 -16.12 -3.05
CA MET A 743 20.60 -15.40 -2.03
C MET A 743 20.44 -13.87 -2.08
N ILE A 744 19.74 -13.31 -3.09
CA ILE A 744 19.44 -11.87 -3.20
C ILE A 744 18.34 -11.43 -2.23
N GLY A 745 17.28 -12.24 -2.09
CA GLY A 745 16.21 -12.02 -1.11
C GLY A 745 15.31 -10.80 -1.37
N GLY A 746 14.46 -10.87 -2.39
CA GLY A 746 13.49 -9.82 -2.75
C GLY A 746 12.04 -10.24 -2.52
N ALA A 747 11.14 -9.30 -2.20
CA ALA A 747 9.72 -9.63 -2.09
C ALA A 747 9.10 -10.15 -3.39
N ALA A 748 8.07 -10.99 -3.25
CA ALA A 748 7.12 -11.17 -4.33
C ALA A 748 6.43 -9.81 -4.62
N PRO A 749 6.35 -9.38 -5.90
CA PRO A 749 6.67 -10.18 -7.06
C PRO A 749 8.05 -9.90 -7.67
N ILE A 750 8.83 -8.97 -7.13
CA ILE A 750 10.18 -8.61 -7.63
C ILE A 750 11.11 -9.83 -7.69
N GLY A 751 11.00 -10.78 -6.76
CA GLY A 751 11.73 -12.04 -6.82
C GLY A 751 11.47 -12.91 -8.06
N THR A 752 10.48 -12.56 -8.89
CA THR A 752 10.15 -13.23 -10.16
C THR A 752 10.54 -12.39 -11.39
N CYS A 753 11.11 -11.21 -11.16
CA CYS A 753 11.50 -10.24 -12.17
C CYS A 753 12.85 -10.59 -12.80
N LEU A 754 12.94 -10.34 -14.10
CA LEU A 754 14.19 -10.26 -14.85
C LEU A 754 14.02 -9.08 -15.80
N ASP A 755 14.83 -8.02 -15.68
CA ASP A 755 14.72 -6.91 -16.63
C ASP A 755 15.79 -7.04 -17.72
N GLU A 756 15.50 -6.53 -18.91
CA GLU A 756 16.49 -6.38 -19.98
C GLU A 756 16.67 -4.91 -20.34
N LEU A 757 17.90 -4.49 -20.60
CA LEU A 757 18.25 -3.10 -20.84
C LEU A 757 19.12 -2.96 -22.10
N VAL A 758 18.79 -1.94 -22.91
CA VAL A 758 19.64 -1.43 -24.00
C VAL A 758 19.78 0.08 -23.91
N GLU A 759 20.86 0.62 -24.45
CA GLU A 759 21.05 2.05 -24.61
C GLU A 759 20.58 2.49 -26.00
N ILE A 760 19.73 3.51 -26.06
CA ILE A 760 19.13 3.99 -27.31
C ILE A 760 19.67 5.36 -27.72
N ALA A 761 20.21 6.12 -26.78
CA ALA A 761 20.99 7.32 -26.99
C ALA A 761 21.96 7.47 -25.82
N LYS A 762 23.04 8.25 -26.01
CA LYS A 762 24.06 8.43 -24.96
C LYS A 762 23.42 8.85 -23.63
N GLY A 763 23.48 7.98 -22.62
CA GLY A 763 22.92 8.21 -21.29
C GLY A 763 21.39 8.07 -21.17
N LEU A 764 20.73 7.52 -22.19
CA LEU A 764 19.31 7.19 -22.21
C LEU A 764 19.12 5.72 -22.57
N TYR A 765 18.60 4.95 -21.63
CA TYR A 765 18.42 3.52 -21.76
C TYR A 765 16.93 3.17 -21.80
N LEU A 766 16.60 2.18 -22.61
CA LEU A 766 15.27 1.59 -22.72
C LEU A 766 15.31 0.20 -22.11
N GLY A 767 14.49 -0.02 -21.09
CA GLY A 767 14.35 -1.29 -20.40
C GLY A 767 13.05 -1.98 -20.74
N GLN A 768 13.07 -3.31 -20.74
CA GLN A 768 11.89 -4.18 -20.73
C GLN A 768 11.74 -4.77 -19.33
N LEU A 769 10.56 -4.58 -18.75
CA LEU A 769 10.15 -5.18 -17.49
C LEU A 769 9.59 -6.57 -17.79
N ILE A 770 10.25 -7.65 -17.34
CA ILE A 770 9.84 -9.02 -17.65
C ILE A 770 9.67 -9.81 -16.37
N TYR A 771 8.59 -10.59 -16.28
CA TYR A 771 8.32 -11.46 -15.14
C TYR A 771 8.09 -12.90 -15.58
N ALA A 772 8.58 -13.83 -14.76
CA ALA A 772 8.20 -15.23 -14.88
C ALA A 772 6.71 -15.37 -14.53
N THR A 773 5.95 -16.07 -15.35
CA THR A 773 4.53 -16.36 -15.06
C THR A 773 4.34 -17.74 -14.43
N GLU A 774 5.34 -18.61 -14.53
CA GLU A 774 5.39 -19.88 -13.81
C GLU A 774 5.94 -19.68 -12.39
N LEU A 775 5.09 -19.21 -11.48
CA LEU A 775 5.49 -18.73 -10.16
C LEU A 775 6.01 -19.79 -9.19
N PHE A 776 5.54 -21.02 -9.32
CA PHE A 776 5.88 -22.09 -8.39
C PHE A 776 7.13 -22.87 -8.80
N THR A 777 7.62 -22.63 -10.02
CA THR A 777 8.87 -23.22 -10.50
C THR A 777 10.05 -22.42 -9.93
N PRO A 778 10.88 -23.04 -9.08
CA PRO A 778 12.05 -22.39 -8.50
C PRO A 778 12.98 -21.84 -9.58
N PHE A 779 13.68 -20.74 -9.32
CA PHE A 779 14.72 -20.33 -10.26
C PHE A 779 15.93 -21.25 -10.14
N HIS A 780 16.49 -21.63 -11.30
CA HIS A 780 17.74 -22.34 -11.47
C HIS A 780 18.40 -21.92 -12.79
N SER A 781 19.69 -21.59 -12.76
CA SER A 781 20.43 -21.07 -13.92
C SER A 781 20.61 -22.06 -15.08
N SER A 782 20.52 -23.37 -14.83
CA SER A 782 20.59 -24.40 -15.89
C SER A 782 19.30 -24.57 -16.68
N VAL A 783 18.17 -24.14 -16.11
CA VAL A 783 16.84 -24.38 -16.68
C VAL A 783 16.60 -23.43 -17.83
N ASN A 784 16.14 -23.97 -18.97
CA ASN A 784 15.78 -23.18 -20.14
C ASN A 784 14.80 -22.05 -19.76
N PRO A 785 15.11 -20.78 -20.09
CA PRO A 785 14.24 -19.64 -19.79
C PRO A 785 12.77 -19.81 -20.20
N GLU A 786 12.49 -20.56 -21.27
CA GLU A 786 11.11 -20.84 -21.72
C GLU A 786 10.27 -21.57 -20.65
N ALA A 787 10.88 -22.37 -19.79
CA ALA A 787 10.20 -23.08 -18.71
C ALA A 787 9.54 -22.13 -17.69
N TYR A 788 10.09 -20.93 -17.53
CA TYR A 788 9.54 -19.90 -16.63
C TYR A 788 8.39 -19.10 -17.24
N LYS A 789 8.11 -19.30 -18.54
CA LYS A 789 7.06 -18.60 -19.30
C LYS A 789 7.14 -17.09 -19.10
N TYR A 790 8.32 -16.52 -19.33
CA TYR A 790 8.55 -15.09 -19.19
C TYR A 790 7.62 -14.27 -20.10
N GLN A 791 7.11 -13.16 -19.56
CA GLN A 791 6.27 -12.20 -20.31
C GLN A 791 6.73 -10.77 -20.05
N ILE A 792 6.61 -9.90 -21.05
CA ILE A 792 6.86 -8.47 -20.91
C ILE A 792 5.66 -7.83 -20.22
N PHE A 793 5.92 -7.07 -19.16
CA PHE A 793 4.94 -6.29 -18.40
C PHE A 793 5.06 -4.79 -18.64
N GLY A 794 6.05 -4.35 -19.41
CA GLY A 794 6.18 -2.95 -19.79
C GLY A 794 7.57 -2.52 -20.17
N TYR A 795 7.71 -1.21 -20.32
CA TYR A 795 8.94 -0.53 -20.70
C TYR A 795 9.21 0.60 -19.72
N PHE A 796 10.47 0.74 -19.35
CA PHE A 796 10.97 1.80 -18.49
C PHE A 796 12.18 2.48 -19.12
N LEU A 797 12.54 3.65 -18.61
CA LEU A 797 13.72 4.39 -19.01
C LEU A 797 14.67 4.52 -17.83
N LEU A 798 15.97 4.45 -18.12
CA LEU A 798 17.01 5.00 -17.23
C LEU A 798 17.63 6.23 -17.90
N LEU A 799 17.74 7.32 -17.15
CA LEU A 799 18.14 8.63 -17.65
C LEU A 799 19.34 9.15 -16.86
N ASP A 800 20.34 9.66 -17.55
CA ASP A 800 21.38 10.48 -16.93
C ASP A 800 20.84 11.88 -16.53
N ASN A 801 21.66 12.69 -15.85
CA ASN A 801 21.20 13.97 -15.30
C ASN A 801 20.67 14.96 -16.36
N ASP A 802 21.25 15.01 -17.57
CA ASP A 802 20.74 15.93 -18.60
C ASP A 802 19.39 15.48 -19.13
N TRP A 803 19.22 14.16 -19.30
CA TRP A 803 17.96 13.57 -19.73
C TRP A 803 16.87 13.72 -18.68
N GLU A 804 17.19 13.64 -17.40
CA GLU A 804 16.25 13.90 -16.30
C GLU A 804 15.76 15.35 -16.30
N CYS A 805 16.65 16.33 -16.44
CA CYS A 805 16.27 17.74 -16.57
C CYS A 805 15.29 17.94 -17.74
N HIS A 806 15.55 17.30 -18.88
CA HIS A 806 14.65 17.37 -20.04
C HIS A 806 13.31 16.67 -19.77
N ARG A 807 13.33 15.50 -19.12
CA ARG A 807 12.13 14.74 -18.72
C ARG A 807 11.19 15.56 -17.86
N GLN A 808 11.71 16.21 -16.82
CA GLN A 808 10.95 17.08 -15.94
C GLN A 808 10.32 18.26 -16.69
N ALA A 809 11.08 18.86 -17.61
CA ALA A 809 10.62 20.00 -18.40
C ALA A 809 9.47 19.65 -19.35
N ILE A 810 9.55 18.51 -20.05
CA ILE A 810 8.49 18.04 -20.96
C ILE A 810 7.35 17.30 -20.23
N LYS A 811 7.50 17.11 -18.92
CA LYS A 811 6.54 16.42 -18.04
C LYS A 811 6.23 14.99 -18.48
N LEU A 812 7.26 14.27 -18.90
CA LEU A 812 7.16 12.84 -19.18
C LEU A 812 7.14 12.09 -17.84
N ASP A 813 6.03 11.41 -17.55
CA ASP A 813 5.87 10.62 -16.31
C ASP A 813 6.07 11.45 -15.02
N THR A 814 5.67 12.73 -15.05
CA THR A 814 5.59 13.58 -13.86
C THR A 814 4.14 14.03 -13.64
N VAL A 815 3.57 13.69 -12.48
CA VAL A 815 2.20 14.06 -12.11
C VAL A 815 2.22 15.44 -11.46
N LYS A 816 1.23 16.28 -11.79
CA LYS A 816 0.97 17.56 -11.12
C LYS A 816 0.29 17.35 -9.78
#